data_AF-A0A946SLF0-F1
#
_entry.id   AF-A0A946SLF0-F1
#
_cell.length_a   1.000
_cell.length_b   1.000
_cell.length_c   1.000
_cell.angle_alpha   90.00
_cell.angle_beta   90.00
_cell.angle_gamma   90.00
#
_symmetry.space_group_name_H-M   'P 1'
#
loop_
_entity.id
_entity.type
_entity.pdbx_description
1 polymer ?
#
loop_
_entity_poly.entity_id
_entity_poly.type
_entity_poly.pdbx_seq_one_letter_code
_entity_poly.pdbx_strand_id
1 'polypeptide(L)'
;MDTEYRRENEEVTGDEVLTALGGDHVRVTFLGCRIVGDVDLETNGDLGFGLGGAAERVAMPAYVGFIGCAFTGRVNFACADFPDADFESGRFEQKADFRGTRFGGTAGFSSTEFTDVDFSRASFVGAMFEDTRYSAQARFCGAEFAQSVGFTVAKFHGPADFGGARFDAAEFFCAEFHGDVGFAGCQFAGEAGFSRTQFAHAVTFRDTEFHGAVDFREARLPRGADLTSLPAGVHLLADQLAGSDLAGVQLPPDLACFDGLKAVEDTSKNARKIWLTMLLGCVYTWLTIATTKDVQLITNSASSQLPIIRTAIPLVGFYAAAPVLLLGLYLYFHLYMQHLWRELALLPARFPDGRWLDQKAYPWMLNGLVRSHVRLLREGRPEHAWIQSLVSGVLAWWVVPGTLAWLWYRYLVRHDWVVTGIHVAAVAASTGVGLWAWGLFRRVLRGGDDAARWKRLATASAWLRRPLGSLTTAVATLLVACGCSFRFIEVCPRPANLVGVDISGRPRDWSVMMYTYNVAASGADGRGSRAESARPGDVLRAALSNVTAIDLGEAHLERADAQGAFLVKADLTGAILRGADLRRAELIWANLRRADLREARLDGADMGGADLRGAQLAGVRGWREIGDIAGANLKDVRDAPPGFVEWACEHGAVAKTDREWRVYVHDYYRETEAALSPEE
;
A
#
# COMPACT_ATOMS: atom_id res chain seq x y z
N MET A 1 -33.38 43.25 38.37
CA MET A 1 -33.40 41.98 39.10
C MET A 1 -33.62 40.92 38.04
N ASP A 2 -32.65 40.04 37.83
CA ASP A 2 -32.79 38.91 36.91
C ASP A 2 -33.78 37.91 37.53
N THR A 3 -35.05 38.01 37.12
CA THR A 3 -36.08 37.04 37.53
C THR A 3 -35.93 35.79 36.66
N GLU A 4 -35.25 34.77 37.19
CA GLU A 4 -35.12 33.46 36.57
C GLU A 4 -36.16 32.49 37.17
N TYR A 5 -36.97 31.87 36.32
CA TYR A 5 -37.85 30.76 36.65
C TYR A 5 -37.21 29.47 36.14
N ARG A 6 -37.02 28.48 37.03
CA ARG A 6 -36.34 27.23 36.68
C ARG A 6 -36.99 26.03 37.33
N ARG A 7 -37.30 24.99 36.54
CA ARG A 7 -37.76 23.67 36.99
C ARG A 7 -36.90 22.57 36.39
N GLU A 8 -36.66 21.49 37.13
CA GLU A 8 -35.78 20.40 36.68
C GLU A 8 -36.31 19.02 37.09
N ASN A 9 -36.25 18.06 36.16
CA ASN A 9 -36.48 16.63 36.36
C ASN A 9 -37.77 16.30 37.11
N GLU A 10 -38.82 17.08 36.90
CA GLU A 10 -40.13 16.91 37.55
C GLU A 10 -41.27 16.88 36.54
N GLU A 11 -42.44 16.44 37.00
CA GLU A 11 -43.67 16.52 36.24
C GLU A 11 -44.29 17.90 36.42
N VAL A 12 -44.58 18.58 35.31
CA VAL A 12 -45.12 19.94 35.27
C VAL A 12 -46.38 19.93 34.42
N THR A 13 -47.43 20.60 34.84
CA THR A 13 -48.67 20.71 34.06
C THR A 13 -48.56 21.78 32.98
N GLY A 14 -49.33 21.66 31.90
CA GLY A 14 -49.39 22.68 30.85
C GLY A 14 -49.75 24.07 31.38
N ASP A 15 -50.68 24.16 32.34
CA ASP A 15 -51.09 25.41 32.98
C ASP A 15 -49.94 26.07 33.79
N GLU A 16 -49.10 25.26 34.44
CA GLU A 16 -47.90 25.76 35.14
C GLU A 16 -46.87 26.32 34.17
N VAL A 17 -46.72 25.69 32.99
CA VAL A 17 -45.87 26.22 31.92
C VAL A 17 -46.41 27.57 31.44
N LEU A 18 -47.70 27.67 31.15
CA LEU A 18 -48.33 28.93 30.71
C LEU A 18 -48.20 30.03 31.77
N THR A 19 -48.38 29.68 33.04
CA THR A 19 -48.21 30.62 34.17
C THR A 19 -46.77 31.13 34.26
N ALA A 20 -45.78 30.25 34.05
CA ALA A 20 -44.37 30.63 34.05
C ALA A 20 -44.02 31.54 32.85
N LEU A 21 -44.55 31.25 31.67
CA LEU A 21 -44.32 32.03 30.45
C LEU A 21 -45.01 33.41 30.51
N GLY A 22 -46.17 33.50 31.14
CA GLY A 22 -46.91 34.77 31.31
C GLY A 22 -46.50 35.60 32.53
N GLY A 23 -45.57 35.12 33.36
CA GLY A 23 -45.08 35.84 34.53
C GLY A 23 -44.02 36.90 34.22
N ASP A 24 -43.66 37.72 35.20
CA ASP A 24 -42.61 38.76 35.09
C ASP A 24 -41.17 38.17 35.16
N HIS A 25 -40.94 37.05 34.47
CA HIS A 25 -39.65 36.36 34.40
C HIS A 25 -38.87 36.78 33.16
N VAL A 26 -37.60 37.14 33.32
CA VAL A 26 -36.69 37.41 32.20
C VAL A 26 -36.26 36.11 31.52
N ARG A 27 -36.05 35.05 32.31
CA ARG A 27 -35.58 33.75 31.84
C ARG A 27 -36.46 32.64 32.40
N VAL A 28 -36.98 31.77 31.54
CA VAL A 28 -37.80 30.61 31.92
C VAL A 28 -37.12 29.35 31.39
N THR A 29 -36.78 28.41 32.28
CA THR A 29 -36.05 27.20 31.91
C THR A 29 -36.68 25.96 32.55
N PHE A 30 -36.98 24.96 31.71
CA PHE A 30 -37.38 23.61 32.10
C PHE A 30 -36.29 22.64 31.61
N LEU A 31 -35.76 21.82 32.52
CA LEU A 31 -34.69 20.86 32.22
C LEU A 31 -35.12 19.43 32.55
N GLY A 32 -35.23 18.56 31.55
CA GLY A 32 -35.59 17.15 31.77
C GLY A 32 -37.01 16.94 32.32
N CYS A 33 -37.88 17.94 32.22
CA CYS A 33 -39.23 17.88 32.79
C CYS A 33 -40.19 17.08 31.90
N ARG A 34 -41.16 16.41 32.52
CA ARG A 34 -42.29 15.80 31.82
C ARG A 34 -43.49 16.74 31.88
N ILE A 35 -43.86 17.33 30.75
CA ILE A 35 -44.95 18.30 30.65
C ILE A 35 -46.24 17.55 30.31
N VAL A 36 -47.18 17.57 31.26
CA VAL A 36 -48.44 16.83 31.20
C VAL A 36 -49.62 17.75 30.93
N GLY A 37 -50.48 17.33 30.01
CA GLY A 37 -51.58 18.16 29.51
C GLY A 37 -51.16 19.01 28.32
N ASP A 38 -52.13 19.72 27.75
CA ASP A 38 -51.91 20.60 26.61
C ASP A 38 -51.23 21.89 27.06
N VAL A 39 -50.26 22.37 26.29
CA VAL A 39 -49.67 23.70 26.43
C VAL A 39 -50.22 24.54 25.30
N ASP A 40 -51.28 25.30 25.58
CA ASP A 40 -51.95 26.12 24.57
C ASP A 40 -51.76 27.59 24.91
N LEU A 41 -50.84 28.27 24.21
CA LEU A 41 -50.78 29.73 24.24
C LEU A 41 -52.00 30.24 23.49
N GLU A 42 -53.09 30.47 24.23
CA GLU A 42 -54.35 31.02 23.73
C GLU A 42 -54.09 32.24 22.84
N THR A 43 -54.03 32.00 21.53
CA THR A 43 -54.26 33.03 20.54
C THR A 43 -55.74 32.93 20.27
N ASN A 44 -56.49 33.94 20.72
CA ASN A 44 -57.92 34.08 20.43
C ASN A 44 -58.21 33.59 19.01
N GLY A 45 -59.12 32.61 18.91
CA GLY A 45 -59.48 31.95 17.67
C GLY A 45 -59.79 32.93 16.54
N ASP A 46 -59.56 32.46 15.31
CA ASP A 46 -59.72 33.15 14.03
C ASP A 46 -58.62 34.17 13.64
N LEU A 47 -57.44 33.66 13.32
CA LEU A 47 -56.63 34.28 12.26
C LEU A 47 -56.92 33.57 10.93
N GLY A 48 -58.02 33.98 10.31
CA GLY A 48 -58.18 33.83 8.87
C GLY A 48 -57.00 34.50 8.17
N PHE A 49 -56.37 33.80 7.23
CA PHE A 49 -55.36 34.35 6.33
C PHE A 49 -56.01 35.40 5.41
N GLY A 50 -56.26 36.59 5.96
CA GLY A 50 -56.68 37.78 5.25
C GLY A 50 -55.47 38.67 4.99
N LEU A 51 -55.28 39.02 3.73
CA LEU A 51 -54.32 40.02 3.28
C LEU A 51 -54.49 41.32 4.08
N GLY A 52 -53.46 41.72 4.84
CA GLY A 52 -53.32 43.08 5.40
C GLY A 52 -53.86 43.25 6.82
N GLY A 53 -53.07 42.88 7.83
CA GLY A 53 -53.31 43.24 9.24
C GLY A 53 -52.34 42.47 10.14
N ALA A 54 -51.48 43.17 10.88
CA ALA A 54 -50.49 42.55 11.75
C ALA A 54 -51.21 41.82 12.90
N ALA A 55 -51.19 40.48 12.90
CA ALA A 55 -51.58 39.69 14.05
C ALA A 55 -50.72 40.10 15.25
N GLU A 56 -51.36 40.45 16.36
CA GLU A 56 -50.69 40.78 17.61
C GLU A 56 -50.01 39.51 18.15
N ARG A 57 -48.68 39.52 18.15
CA ARG A 57 -47.87 38.35 18.53
C ARG A 57 -47.78 38.24 20.04
N VAL A 58 -47.77 37.02 20.57
CA VAL A 58 -47.55 36.82 22.00
C VAL A 58 -46.07 36.91 22.30
N ALA A 59 -45.65 37.96 23.01
CA ALA A 59 -44.27 38.16 23.38
C ALA A 59 -43.86 37.19 24.50
N MET A 60 -42.80 36.42 24.27
CA MET A 60 -42.24 35.50 25.25
C MET A 60 -41.17 36.19 26.13
N PRO A 61 -40.83 35.59 27.29
CA PRO A 61 -39.64 35.96 28.05
C PRO A 61 -38.37 36.05 27.18
N ALA A 62 -37.37 36.81 27.64
CA ALA A 62 -36.15 37.04 26.87
C ALA A 62 -35.38 35.74 26.55
N TYR A 63 -35.55 34.70 27.36
CA TYR A 63 -35.11 33.35 27.07
C TYR A 63 -36.13 32.33 27.55
N VAL A 64 -36.45 31.35 26.69
CA VAL A 64 -37.31 30.20 27.02
C VAL A 64 -36.61 28.90 26.67
N GLY A 65 -36.29 28.08 27.67
CA GLY A 65 -35.63 26.78 27.49
C GLY A 65 -36.53 25.61 27.91
N PHE A 66 -36.67 24.61 27.06
CA PHE A 66 -37.31 23.31 27.28
C PHE A 66 -36.34 22.20 26.88
N ILE A 67 -35.21 22.09 27.59
CA ILE A 67 -34.12 21.19 27.22
C ILE A 67 -34.37 19.82 27.82
N GLY A 68 -34.35 18.76 26.99
CA GLY A 68 -34.62 17.39 27.41
C GLY A 68 -36.06 17.15 27.88
N CYS A 69 -36.99 18.07 27.60
CA CYS A 69 -38.36 18.00 28.10
C CYS A 69 -39.27 17.15 27.21
N ALA A 70 -40.21 16.41 27.82
CA ALA A 70 -41.19 15.60 27.11
C ALA A 70 -42.60 16.20 27.24
N PHE A 71 -43.16 16.69 26.14
CA PHE A 71 -44.53 17.18 26.02
C PHE A 71 -45.45 16.03 25.64
N THR A 72 -46.32 15.64 26.58
CA THR A 72 -47.25 14.52 26.39
C THR A 72 -48.59 14.93 25.76
N GLY A 73 -48.99 16.20 25.92
CA GLY A 73 -50.16 16.80 25.28
C GLY A 73 -49.82 17.59 24.02
N ARG A 74 -50.83 18.24 23.43
CA ARG A 74 -50.64 19.15 22.29
C ARG A 74 -49.90 20.41 22.75
N VAL A 75 -49.06 20.93 21.87
CA VAL A 75 -48.34 22.19 22.10
C VAL A 75 -48.77 23.18 21.02
N ASN A 76 -49.24 24.35 21.44
CA ASN A 76 -49.58 25.45 20.55
C ASN A 76 -48.80 26.69 20.95
N PHE A 77 -47.82 27.04 20.14
CA PHE A 77 -46.98 28.23 20.22
C PHE A 77 -47.11 29.09 18.95
N ALA A 78 -48.23 28.95 18.22
CA ALA A 78 -48.49 29.70 17.01
C ALA A 78 -48.45 31.22 17.28
N CYS A 79 -47.85 31.97 16.36
CA CYS A 79 -47.69 33.43 16.43
C CYS A 79 -46.97 33.97 17.68
N ALA A 80 -46.27 33.13 18.43
CA ALA A 80 -45.39 33.57 19.50
C ALA A 80 -44.14 34.28 18.95
N ASP A 81 -43.60 35.24 19.71
CA ASP A 81 -42.30 35.86 19.46
C ASP A 81 -41.34 35.42 20.56
N PHE A 82 -40.43 34.50 20.22
CA PHE A 82 -39.35 34.01 21.08
C PHE A 82 -38.07 34.80 20.77
N PRO A 83 -37.64 35.71 21.66
CA PRO A 83 -36.36 36.39 21.49
C PRO A 83 -35.18 35.42 21.48
N ASP A 84 -35.22 34.38 22.32
CA ASP A 84 -34.28 33.27 22.35
C ASP A 84 -34.99 32.03 22.88
N ALA A 85 -34.82 30.88 22.21
CA ALA A 85 -35.51 29.66 22.61
C ALA A 85 -34.69 28.40 22.35
N ASP A 86 -34.78 27.47 23.29
CA ASP A 86 -34.03 26.22 23.24
C ASP A 86 -34.96 25.04 23.55
N PHE A 87 -35.12 24.13 22.60
CA PHE A 87 -35.92 22.91 22.69
C PHE A 87 -35.07 21.65 22.48
N GLU A 88 -33.74 21.76 22.68
CA GLU A 88 -32.79 20.67 22.46
C GLU A 88 -33.19 19.41 23.24
N SER A 89 -33.06 18.24 22.60
CA SER A 89 -33.43 16.94 23.18
C SER A 89 -34.90 16.84 23.62
N GLY A 90 -35.77 17.73 23.12
CA GLY A 90 -37.20 17.71 23.42
C GLY A 90 -37.94 16.55 22.76
N ARG A 91 -39.06 16.13 23.35
CA ARG A 91 -39.96 15.12 22.77
C ARG A 91 -41.39 15.67 22.73
N PHE A 92 -41.94 15.82 21.53
CA PHE A 92 -43.32 16.24 21.31
C PHE A 92 -44.15 15.03 20.86
N GLU A 93 -44.87 14.42 21.82
CA GLU A 93 -45.61 13.16 21.60
C GLU A 93 -46.92 13.37 20.84
N GLN A 94 -47.42 14.60 20.77
CA GLN A 94 -48.60 15.00 20.01
C GLN A 94 -48.25 16.12 19.02
N LYS A 95 -49.27 16.75 18.44
CA LYS A 95 -49.08 17.87 17.51
C LYS A 95 -48.44 19.07 18.23
N ALA A 96 -47.38 19.60 17.62
CA ALA A 96 -46.73 20.85 18.02
C ALA A 96 -46.91 21.92 16.93
N ASP A 97 -47.58 23.02 17.27
CA ASP A 97 -47.91 24.11 16.35
C ASP A 97 -47.02 25.33 16.63
N PHE A 98 -46.17 25.68 15.67
CA PHE A 98 -45.28 26.84 15.66
C PHE A 98 -45.56 27.73 14.45
N ARG A 99 -46.79 27.72 13.94
CA ARG A 99 -47.15 28.50 12.74
C ARG A 99 -47.01 29.99 13.01
N GLY A 100 -46.32 30.69 12.10
CA GLY A 100 -46.11 32.14 12.20
C GLY A 100 -45.25 32.60 13.39
N THR A 101 -44.64 31.66 14.12
CA THR A 101 -43.77 31.94 15.27
C THR A 101 -42.48 32.61 14.80
N ARG A 102 -41.95 33.55 15.58
CA ARG A 102 -40.65 34.17 15.33
C ARG A 102 -39.64 33.73 16.38
N PHE A 103 -38.49 33.32 15.90
CA PHE A 103 -37.30 33.06 16.70
C PHE A 103 -36.29 34.16 16.37
N GLY A 104 -36.19 35.14 17.27
CA GLY A 104 -35.29 36.29 17.14
C GLY A 104 -33.82 35.94 17.36
N GLY A 105 -33.56 34.88 18.12
CA GLY A 105 -32.25 34.31 18.42
C GLY A 105 -32.01 33.01 17.66
N THR A 106 -31.05 32.22 18.15
CA THR A 106 -30.74 30.90 17.57
C THR A 106 -31.63 29.86 18.23
N ALA A 107 -32.65 29.39 17.52
CA ALA A 107 -33.55 28.36 18.03
C ALA A 107 -32.90 26.98 18.03
N GLY A 108 -32.73 26.38 19.20
CA GLY A 108 -32.18 25.02 19.35
C GLY A 108 -33.27 23.96 19.22
N PHE A 109 -33.15 23.05 18.24
CA PHE A 109 -34.00 21.86 18.11
C PHE A 109 -33.17 20.59 17.91
N SER A 110 -31.89 20.62 18.28
CA SER A 110 -31.00 19.47 18.09
C SER A 110 -31.48 18.27 18.89
N SER A 111 -31.40 17.07 18.34
CA SER A 111 -31.87 15.81 18.95
C SER A 111 -33.35 15.81 19.38
N THR A 112 -34.18 16.68 18.80
CA THR A 112 -35.61 16.80 19.14
C THR A 112 -36.46 15.83 18.33
N GLU A 113 -37.41 15.18 19.00
CA GLU A 113 -38.37 14.27 18.38
C GLU A 113 -39.75 14.93 18.26
N PHE A 114 -40.28 15.00 17.04
CA PHE A 114 -41.62 15.49 16.73
C PHE A 114 -42.50 14.38 16.20
N THR A 115 -43.71 14.27 16.75
CA THR A 115 -44.73 13.38 16.18
C THR A 115 -45.39 14.02 14.96
N ASP A 116 -45.98 15.21 15.11
CA ASP A 116 -46.52 16.05 14.04
C ASP A 116 -46.18 17.50 14.37
N VAL A 117 -45.58 18.23 13.42
CA VAL A 117 -45.12 19.60 13.66
C VAL A 117 -45.42 20.53 12.50
N ASP A 118 -45.79 21.76 12.86
CA ASP A 118 -46.12 22.80 11.90
C ASP A 118 -45.32 24.09 12.17
N PHE A 119 -44.26 24.32 11.39
CA PHE A 119 -43.47 25.54 11.34
C PHE A 119 -43.87 26.44 10.16
N SER A 120 -45.07 26.28 9.60
CA SER A 120 -45.48 27.06 8.43
C SER A 120 -45.43 28.56 8.72
N ARG A 121 -44.77 29.33 7.86
CA ARG A 121 -44.56 30.78 7.98
C ARG A 121 -43.81 31.21 9.25
N ALA A 122 -43.13 30.28 9.93
CA ALA A 122 -42.22 30.62 11.02
C ALA A 122 -40.98 31.36 10.48
N SER A 123 -40.43 32.27 11.26
CA SER A 123 -39.23 33.03 10.92
C SER A 123 -38.12 32.72 11.91
N PHE A 124 -36.97 32.29 11.41
CA PHE A 124 -35.80 31.92 12.19
C PHE A 124 -34.65 32.85 11.83
N VAL A 125 -34.12 33.58 12.83
CA VAL A 125 -32.85 34.29 12.67
C VAL A 125 -31.71 33.28 12.56
N GLY A 126 -31.64 32.33 13.50
CA GLY A 126 -30.80 31.14 13.41
C GLY A 126 -31.58 29.92 13.92
N ALA A 127 -31.27 28.74 13.42
CA ALA A 127 -31.88 27.50 13.90
C ALA A 127 -30.97 26.29 13.69
N MET A 128 -31.04 25.33 14.62
CA MET A 128 -30.32 24.06 14.53
C MET A 128 -31.30 22.90 14.64
N PHE A 129 -31.40 22.08 13.59
CA PHE A 129 -32.26 20.89 13.52
C PHE A 129 -31.43 19.61 13.38
N GLU A 130 -30.24 19.56 13.99
CA GLU A 130 -29.34 18.41 13.91
C GLU A 130 -29.93 17.18 14.62
N ASP A 131 -29.86 16.00 14.00
CA ASP A 131 -30.40 14.73 14.51
C ASP A 131 -31.87 14.80 14.96
N THR A 132 -32.66 15.65 14.30
CA THR A 132 -34.11 15.75 14.53
C THR A 132 -34.85 14.57 13.93
N ARG A 133 -35.94 14.14 14.58
CA ARG A 133 -36.77 13.05 14.08
C ARG A 133 -38.23 13.45 13.98
N TYR A 134 -38.80 13.29 12.79
CA TYR A 134 -40.19 13.60 12.48
C TYR A 134 -40.94 12.31 12.15
N SER A 135 -41.89 11.91 13.00
CA SER A 135 -42.55 10.60 12.87
C SER A 135 -43.72 10.63 11.88
N ALA A 136 -44.49 11.70 11.84
CA ALA A 136 -45.59 11.93 10.89
C ALA A 136 -45.30 13.15 10.00
N GLN A 137 -46.15 14.16 10.01
CA GLN A 137 -46.01 15.31 9.09
C GLN A 137 -45.08 16.38 9.68
N ALA A 138 -44.23 16.94 8.82
CA ALA A 138 -43.41 18.11 9.14
C ALA A 138 -43.65 19.20 8.10
N ARG A 139 -44.28 20.31 8.51
CA ARG A 139 -44.58 21.44 7.62
C ARG A 139 -43.65 22.61 7.92
N PHE A 140 -42.98 23.10 6.88
CA PHE A 140 -42.13 24.29 6.88
C PHE A 140 -42.57 25.25 5.76
N CYS A 141 -43.83 25.16 5.32
CA CYS A 141 -44.34 25.89 4.18
C CYS A 141 -44.20 27.41 4.39
N GLY A 142 -43.49 28.10 3.51
CA GLY A 142 -43.25 29.54 3.61
C GLY A 142 -42.44 29.97 4.85
N ALA A 143 -41.73 29.05 5.52
CA ALA A 143 -40.81 29.41 6.60
C ALA A 143 -39.61 30.21 6.06
N GLU A 144 -39.08 31.12 6.87
CA GLU A 144 -37.95 31.98 6.49
C GLU A 144 -36.75 31.75 7.43
N PHE A 145 -35.60 31.39 6.87
CA PHE A 145 -34.34 31.19 7.58
C PHE A 145 -33.34 32.27 7.15
N ALA A 146 -33.10 33.25 8.03
CA ALA A 146 -32.24 34.40 7.74
C ALA A 146 -30.74 34.10 7.84
N GLN A 147 -30.36 32.99 8.48
CA GLN A 147 -28.99 32.47 8.51
C GLN A 147 -28.98 31.03 8.00
N SER A 148 -27.77 30.49 7.82
CA SER A 148 -27.56 29.08 7.48
C SER A 148 -28.23 28.15 8.49
N VAL A 149 -29.03 27.20 8.00
CA VAL A 149 -29.74 26.19 8.80
C VAL A 149 -29.25 24.79 8.49
N GLY A 150 -29.01 23.99 9.52
CA GLY A 150 -28.59 22.60 9.43
C GLY A 150 -29.71 21.62 9.79
N PHE A 151 -30.01 20.70 8.88
CA PHE A 151 -30.83 19.49 9.07
C PHE A 151 -29.94 18.24 9.03
N THR A 152 -28.72 18.35 9.56
CA THR A 152 -27.72 17.27 9.53
C THR A 152 -28.23 16.03 10.25
N VAL A 153 -28.24 14.88 9.57
CA VAL A 153 -28.72 13.59 10.10
C VAL A 153 -30.22 13.60 10.48
N ALA A 154 -30.98 14.62 10.08
CA ALA A 154 -32.41 14.68 10.34
C ALA A 154 -33.17 13.56 9.63
N LYS A 155 -34.21 13.01 10.29
CA LYS A 155 -34.98 11.86 9.81
C LYS A 155 -36.46 12.20 9.72
N PHE A 156 -36.98 12.19 8.50
CA PHE A 156 -38.37 12.44 8.18
C PHE A 156 -39.04 11.12 7.80
N HIS A 157 -39.78 10.51 8.72
CA HIS A 157 -40.48 9.26 8.47
C HIS A 157 -41.78 9.47 7.68
N GLY A 158 -42.50 10.56 7.95
CA GLY A 158 -43.65 10.99 7.15
C GLY A 158 -43.29 12.10 6.15
N PRO A 159 -44.31 12.72 5.51
CA PRO A 159 -44.09 13.72 4.48
C PRO A 159 -43.54 15.02 5.07
N ALA A 160 -42.60 15.63 4.34
CA ALA A 160 -42.01 16.91 4.69
C ALA A 160 -42.30 17.94 3.60
N ASP A 161 -42.92 19.06 3.97
CA ASP A 161 -43.28 20.12 3.03
C ASP A 161 -42.51 21.40 3.36
N PHE A 162 -41.55 21.75 2.51
CA PHE A 162 -40.79 22.99 2.58
C PHE A 162 -41.31 24.04 1.58
N GLY A 163 -42.44 23.79 0.90
CA GLY A 163 -42.91 24.59 -0.21
C GLY A 163 -42.95 26.10 0.09
N GLY A 164 -42.35 26.91 -0.78
CA GLY A 164 -42.26 28.36 -0.62
C GLY A 164 -41.30 28.85 0.48
N ALA A 165 -40.59 27.96 1.19
CA ALA A 165 -39.63 28.35 2.21
C ALA A 165 -38.43 29.10 1.61
N ARG A 166 -37.87 30.02 2.40
CA ARG A 166 -36.70 30.83 2.03
C ARG A 166 -35.52 30.50 2.93
N PHE A 167 -34.40 30.17 2.32
CA PHE A 167 -33.17 29.81 3.00
C PHE A 167 -32.05 30.77 2.59
N ASP A 168 -31.36 31.36 3.57
CA ASP A 168 -30.06 31.98 3.32
C ASP A 168 -29.04 30.92 2.87
N ALA A 169 -28.89 29.83 3.63
CA ALA A 169 -28.21 28.61 3.21
C ALA A 169 -28.81 27.41 3.95
N ALA A 170 -28.78 26.20 3.37
CA ALA A 170 -29.35 25.02 4.00
C ALA A 170 -28.51 23.77 3.78
N GLU A 171 -28.26 23.02 4.86
CA GLU A 171 -27.48 21.78 4.85
C GLU A 171 -28.34 20.58 5.30
N PHE A 172 -28.64 19.66 4.38
CA PHE A 172 -29.36 18.40 4.62
C PHE A 172 -28.41 17.20 4.66
N PHE A 173 -27.18 17.42 5.16
CA PHE A 173 -26.13 16.41 5.15
C PHE A 173 -26.54 15.12 5.88
N CYS A 174 -26.46 13.98 5.20
CA CYS A 174 -26.90 12.68 5.73
C CYS A 174 -28.36 12.64 6.23
N ALA A 175 -29.22 13.58 5.83
CA ALA A 175 -30.64 13.54 6.15
C ALA A 175 -31.33 12.36 5.45
N GLU A 176 -32.36 11.81 6.08
CA GLU A 176 -33.15 10.69 5.56
C GLU A 176 -34.62 11.09 5.44
N PHE A 177 -35.11 11.11 4.21
CA PHE A 177 -36.51 11.34 3.87
C PHE A 177 -37.14 10.01 3.44
N HIS A 178 -37.89 9.40 4.35
CA HIS A 178 -38.64 8.17 4.09
C HIS A 178 -40.01 8.46 3.47
N GLY A 179 -40.58 9.65 3.69
CA GLY A 179 -41.81 10.14 3.05
C GLY A 179 -41.57 11.00 1.81
N ASP A 180 -42.66 11.50 1.21
CA ASP A 180 -42.60 12.48 0.11
C ASP A 180 -42.07 13.83 0.59
N VAL A 181 -41.26 14.48 -0.25
CA VAL A 181 -40.65 15.77 0.04
C VAL A 181 -40.98 16.82 -1.02
N GLY A 182 -41.51 17.95 -0.58
CA GLY A 182 -41.78 19.10 -1.43
C GLY A 182 -40.81 20.25 -1.16
N PHE A 183 -40.04 20.66 -2.18
CA PHE A 183 -39.27 21.92 -2.21
C PHE A 183 -39.86 22.93 -3.21
N ALA A 184 -41.12 22.76 -3.61
CA ALA A 184 -41.71 23.55 -4.67
C ALA A 184 -41.77 25.04 -4.30
N GLY A 185 -41.28 25.92 -5.16
CA GLY A 185 -41.26 27.36 -4.91
C GLY A 185 -40.27 27.82 -3.82
N CYS A 186 -39.39 26.94 -3.31
CA CYS A 186 -38.37 27.36 -2.35
C CYS A 186 -37.35 28.32 -2.98
N GLN A 187 -36.75 29.17 -2.16
CA GLN A 187 -35.67 30.07 -2.57
C GLN A 187 -34.43 29.81 -1.70
N PHE A 188 -33.31 29.45 -2.32
CA PHE A 188 -32.01 29.30 -1.67
C PHE A 188 -31.09 30.44 -2.13
N ALA A 189 -30.85 31.43 -1.26
CA ALA A 189 -30.00 32.58 -1.58
C ALA A 189 -28.51 32.18 -1.68
N GLY A 190 -28.09 31.23 -0.83
CA GLY A 190 -26.74 30.68 -0.72
C GLY A 190 -26.71 29.18 -1.04
N GLU A 191 -25.81 28.44 -0.39
CA GLU A 191 -25.56 27.03 -0.69
C GLU A 191 -26.72 26.12 -0.24
N ALA A 192 -27.05 25.14 -1.08
CA ALA A 192 -28.05 24.10 -0.82
C ALA A 192 -27.37 22.72 -0.85
N GLY A 193 -27.03 22.21 0.33
CA GLY A 193 -26.35 20.95 0.51
C GLY A 193 -27.30 19.78 0.71
N PHE A 194 -27.28 18.81 -0.21
CA PHE A 194 -27.98 17.52 -0.12
C PHE A 194 -26.99 16.34 -0.16
N SER A 195 -25.76 16.59 0.31
CA SER A 195 -24.71 15.58 0.36
C SER A 195 -25.14 14.40 1.25
N ARG A 196 -25.05 13.18 0.72
CA ARG A 196 -25.44 11.92 1.38
C ARG A 196 -26.91 11.83 1.82
N THR A 197 -27.76 12.74 1.34
CA THR A 197 -29.19 12.70 1.64
C THR A 197 -29.84 11.50 0.97
N GLN A 198 -30.77 10.86 1.67
CA GLN A 198 -31.51 9.71 1.17
C GLN A 198 -32.98 10.10 0.94
N PHE A 199 -33.43 10.02 -0.30
CA PHE A 199 -34.84 10.19 -0.66
C PHE A 199 -35.43 8.83 -1.03
N ALA A 200 -36.30 8.29 -0.17
CA ALA A 200 -36.95 7.00 -0.42
C ALA A 200 -38.14 7.11 -1.38
N HIS A 201 -38.84 8.24 -1.35
CA HIS A 201 -40.05 8.53 -2.12
C HIS A 201 -39.91 9.84 -2.92
N ALA A 202 -41.00 10.39 -3.45
CA ALA A 202 -40.94 11.44 -4.44
C ALA A 202 -40.34 12.73 -3.87
N VAL A 203 -39.50 13.39 -4.66
CA VAL A 203 -38.94 14.71 -4.37
C VAL A 203 -39.28 15.67 -5.49
N THR A 204 -39.75 16.87 -5.15
CA THR A 204 -40.17 17.89 -6.14
C THR A 204 -39.41 19.20 -5.94
N PHE A 205 -38.71 19.66 -6.98
CA PHE A 205 -37.99 20.94 -7.06
C PHE A 205 -38.62 21.91 -8.06
N ARG A 206 -39.95 21.85 -8.22
CA ARG A 206 -40.68 22.69 -9.19
C ARG A 206 -40.65 24.15 -8.75
N ASP A 207 -40.30 25.05 -9.65
CA ASP A 207 -40.24 26.50 -9.38
C ASP A 207 -39.28 26.86 -8.22
N THR A 208 -38.33 25.97 -7.88
CA THR A 208 -37.32 26.22 -6.85
C THR A 208 -36.20 27.09 -7.43
N GLU A 209 -35.85 28.16 -6.74
CA GLU A 209 -34.78 29.08 -7.12
C GLU A 209 -33.51 28.77 -6.31
N PHE A 210 -32.41 28.46 -7.00
CA PHE A 210 -31.09 28.35 -6.37
C PHE A 210 -30.21 29.50 -6.88
N HIS A 211 -29.74 30.34 -5.97
CA HIS A 211 -28.78 31.41 -6.27
C HIS A 211 -27.35 31.05 -5.88
N GLY A 212 -27.16 30.09 -4.97
CA GLY A 212 -25.86 29.50 -4.62
C GLY A 212 -25.63 28.12 -5.22
N ALA A 213 -24.55 27.46 -4.76
CA ALA A 213 -24.17 26.13 -5.23
C ALA A 213 -25.12 25.04 -4.67
N VAL A 214 -25.42 24.04 -5.51
CA VAL A 214 -26.23 22.87 -5.12
C VAL A 214 -25.35 21.63 -5.10
N ASP A 215 -25.43 20.83 -4.05
CA ASP A 215 -24.56 19.65 -3.88
C ASP A 215 -25.38 18.38 -3.59
N PHE A 216 -25.32 17.40 -4.50
CA PHE A 216 -25.98 16.10 -4.38
C PHE A 216 -24.97 14.94 -4.25
N ARG A 217 -23.74 15.21 -3.80
CA ARG A 217 -22.71 14.17 -3.69
C ARG A 217 -23.16 13.03 -2.79
N GLU A 218 -22.98 11.80 -3.25
CA GLU A 218 -23.39 10.57 -2.55
C GLU A 218 -24.89 10.51 -2.19
N ALA A 219 -25.74 11.39 -2.73
CA ALA A 219 -27.17 11.39 -2.48
C ALA A 219 -27.86 10.23 -3.20
N ARG A 220 -28.99 9.76 -2.64
CA ARG A 220 -29.86 8.78 -3.29
C ARG A 220 -31.14 9.46 -3.73
N LEU A 221 -31.26 9.72 -5.04
CA LEU A 221 -32.46 10.30 -5.63
C LEU A 221 -33.45 9.19 -6.04
N PRO A 222 -34.76 9.43 -5.91
CA PRO A 222 -35.77 8.45 -6.27
C PRO A 222 -35.93 8.40 -7.80
N ARG A 223 -36.46 7.28 -8.30
CA ARG A 223 -36.81 7.17 -9.72
C ARG A 223 -37.87 8.20 -10.09
N GLY A 224 -37.65 8.91 -11.19
CA GLY A 224 -38.56 9.96 -11.65
C GLY A 224 -38.33 11.34 -11.05
N ALA A 225 -37.31 11.53 -10.19
CA ALA A 225 -36.88 12.86 -9.80
C ALA A 225 -36.48 13.67 -11.03
N ASP A 226 -36.91 14.93 -11.06
CA ASP A 226 -36.66 15.85 -12.18
C ASP A 226 -35.71 16.96 -11.72
N LEU A 227 -34.50 16.97 -12.29
CA LEU A 227 -33.51 18.04 -12.11
C LEU A 227 -33.44 18.95 -13.35
N THR A 228 -34.28 18.74 -14.37
CA THR A 228 -34.35 19.62 -15.55
C THR A 228 -35.11 20.91 -15.27
N SER A 229 -35.98 20.90 -14.25
CA SER A 229 -36.71 22.07 -13.78
C SER A 229 -35.85 23.07 -13.01
N LEU A 230 -34.54 22.84 -12.89
CA LEU A 230 -33.62 23.80 -12.28
C LEU A 230 -33.55 25.08 -13.15
N PRO A 231 -33.53 26.28 -12.55
CA PRO A 231 -33.51 27.54 -13.29
C PRO A 231 -32.30 27.65 -14.23
N ALA A 232 -32.46 28.36 -15.34
CA ALA A 232 -31.46 28.50 -16.41
C ALA A 232 -30.11 29.16 -16.01
N GLY A 233 -29.93 29.56 -14.75
CA GLY A 233 -28.68 30.10 -14.20
C GLY A 233 -27.90 29.15 -13.27
N VAL A 234 -28.50 28.02 -12.90
CA VAL A 234 -27.87 27.03 -12.00
C VAL A 234 -27.10 26.03 -12.85
N HIS A 235 -25.80 26.28 -13.04
CA HIS A 235 -24.92 25.30 -13.67
C HIS A 235 -24.57 24.20 -12.68
N LEU A 236 -25.42 23.18 -12.61
CA LEU A 236 -25.09 21.94 -11.90
C LEU A 236 -23.84 21.33 -12.58
N LEU A 237 -22.79 21.08 -11.81
CA LEU A 237 -21.56 20.48 -12.30
C LEU A 237 -21.56 18.98 -12.04
N ALA A 238 -20.82 18.22 -12.85
CA ALA A 238 -20.73 16.77 -12.69
C ALA A 238 -20.17 16.37 -11.32
N ASP A 239 -19.29 17.18 -10.72
CA ASP A 239 -18.68 16.92 -9.41
C ASP A 239 -19.67 17.06 -8.24
N GLN A 240 -20.74 17.85 -8.41
CA GLN A 240 -21.85 17.97 -7.46
C GLN A 240 -22.77 16.75 -7.47
N LEU A 241 -22.62 15.84 -8.44
CA LEU A 241 -23.36 14.57 -8.52
C LEU A 241 -22.46 13.37 -8.20
N ALA A 242 -21.21 13.58 -7.80
CA ALA A 242 -20.25 12.52 -7.55
C ALA A 242 -20.77 11.49 -6.53
N GLY A 243 -20.69 10.21 -6.88
CA GLY A 243 -21.09 9.11 -6.01
C GLY A 243 -22.59 8.95 -5.76
N SER A 244 -23.47 9.74 -6.41
CA SER A 244 -24.93 9.66 -6.23
C SER A 244 -25.59 8.46 -6.94
N ASP A 245 -26.80 8.08 -6.51
CA ASP A 245 -27.70 7.18 -7.27
C ASP A 245 -28.68 8.01 -8.09
N LEU A 246 -28.48 8.02 -9.41
CA LEU A 246 -29.30 8.76 -10.37
C LEU A 246 -30.23 7.86 -11.19
N ALA A 247 -30.47 6.62 -10.78
CA ALA A 247 -31.25 5.68 -11.59
C ALA A 247 -32.66 6.20 -11.90
N GLY A 248 -32.94 6.48 -13.19
CA GLY A 248 -34.24 7.01 -13.63
C GLY A 248 -34.47 8.48 -13.28
N VAL A 249 -33.44 9.23 -12.91
CA VAL A 249 -33.48 10.69 -12.71
C VAL A 249 -33.36 11.40 -14.06
N GLN A 250 -34.14 12.46 -14.26
CA GLN A 250 -34.05 13.30 -15.45
C GLN A 250 -33.00 14.40 -15.21
N LEU A 251 -31.97 14.44 -16.06
CA LEU A 251 -30.88 15.41 -15.97
C LEU A 251 -30.95 16.42 -17.13
N PRO A 252 -30.46 17.66 -16.93
CA PRO A 252 -30.24 18.59 -18.03
C PRO A 252 -29.37 17.98 -19.14
N PRO A 253 -29.61 18.32 -20.42
CA PRO A 253 -28.93 17.69 -21.56
C PRO A 253 -27.40 17.84 -21.51
N ASP A 254 -26.88 18.94 -20.96
CA ASP A 254 -25.45 19.21 -20.84
C ASP A 254 -24.72 18.27 -19.88
N LEU A 255 -25.43 17.67 -18.91
CA LEU A 255 -24.88 16.74 -17.91
C LEU A 255 -25.10 15.27 -18.27
N ALA A 256 -26.05 14.97 -19.16
CA ALA A 256 -26.48 13.61 -19.45
C ALA A 256 -25.37 12.74 -20.11
N CYS A 257 -24.43 13.36 -20.83
CA CYS A 257 -23.36 12.65 -21.53
C CYS A 257 -22.18 12.23 -20.63
N PHE A 258 -21.99 12.88 -19.48
CA PHE A 258 -20.87 12.66 -18.55
C PHE A 258 -19.50 12.46 -19.25
N ASP A 259 -18.93 13.54 -19.80
CA ASP A 259 -17.65 13.52 -20.56
C ASP A 259 -16.49 12.83 -19.82
N GLY A 260 -16.51 12.86 -18.48
CA GLY A 260 -15.56 12.15 -17.62
C GLY A 260 -15.50 10.63 -17.86
N LEU A 261 -16.55 10.00 -18.40
CA LEU A 261 -16.52 8.58 -18.75
C LEU A 261 -15.44 8.24 -19.78
N LYS A 262 -15.24 9.10 -20.78
CA LYS A 262 -14.20 8.91 -21.80
C LYS A 262 -12.80 9.07 -21.19
N ALA A 263 -12.62 10.07 -20.33
CA ALA A 263 -11.37 10.29 -19.61
C ALA A 263 -11.03 9.09 -18.69
N VAL A 264 -12.02 8.53 -17.99
CA VAL A 264 -11.88 7.31 -17.20
C VAL A 264 -11.50 6.13 -18.08
N GLU A 265 -12.16 5.95 -19.23
CA GLU A 265 -11.85 4.86 -20.16
C GLU A 265 -10.39 4.92 -20.65
N ASP A 266 -9.94 6.08 -21.11
CA ASP A 266 -8.58 6.28 -21.63
C ASP A 266 -7.52 6.10 -20.52
N THR A 267 -7.76 6.69 -19.35
CA THR A 267 -6.87 6.55 -18.19
C THR A 267 -6.80 5.09 -17.72
N SER A 268 -7.93 4.39 -17.72
CA SER A 268 -8.04 2.99 -17.34
C SER A 268 -7.29 2.06 -18.30
N LYS A 269 -7.40 2.30 -19.62
CA LYS A 269 -6.62 1.58 -20.65
C LYS A 269 -5.12 1.76 -20.45
N ASN A 270 -4.67 2.98 -20.16
CA ASN A 270 -3.25 3.28 -19.94
C ASN A 270 -2.73 2.66 -18.63
N ALA A 271 -3.49 2.76 -17.53
CA ALA A 271 -3.16 2.12 -16.26
C ALA A 271 -3.02 0.60 -16.41
N ARG A 272 -3.93 -0.04 -17.17
CA ARG A 272 -3.84 -1.48 -17.46
C ARG A 272 -2.59 -1.84 -18.26
N LYS A 273 -2.21 -1.05 -19.27
CA LYS A 273 -0.98 -1.30 -20.04
C LYS A 273 0.25 -1.24 -19.13
N ILE A 274 0.36 -0.20 -18.30
CA ILE A 274 1.46 -0.04 -17.34
C ILE A 274 1.52 -1.22 -16.38
N TRP A 275 0.38 -1.62 -15.84
CA TRP A 275 0.27 -2.77 -14.93
C TRP A 275 0.70 -4.09 -15.58
N LEU A 276 0.25 -4.37 -16.81
CA LEU A 276 0.66 -5.57 -17.56
C LEU A 276 2.18 -5.56 -17.86
N THR A 277 2.73 -4.41 -18.25
CA THR A 277 4.17 -4.25 -18.45
C THR A 277 4.94 -4.51 -17.16
N MET A 278 4.42 -4.05 -16.02
CA MET A 278 5.03 -4.26 -14.71
C MET A 278 5.02 -5.74 -14.30
N LEU A 279 3.90 -6.43 -14.51
CA LEU A 279 3.83 -7.87 -14.27
C LEU A 279 4.76 -8.66 -15.18
N LEU A 280 4.83 -8.32 -16.47
CA LEU A 280 5.76 -8.95 -17.40
C LEU A 280 7.22 -8.74 -16.95
N GLY A 281 7.56 -7.53 -16.49
CA GLY A 281 8.85 -7.24 -15.89
C GLY A 281 9.15 -8.06 -14.64
N CYS A 282 8.15 -8.30 -13.77
CA CYS A 282 8.29 -9.17 -12.61
C CYS A 282 8.50 -10.64 -13.02
N VAL A 283 7.71 -11.16 -13.96
CA VAL A 283 7.82 -12.53 -14.46
C VAL A 283 9.18 -12.76 -15.13
N TYR A 284 9.64 -11.82 -15.95
CA TYR A 284 10.98 -11.87 -16.55
C TYR A 284 12.09 -11.88 -15.48
N THR A 285 11.91 -11.09 -14.43
CA THR A 285 12.82 -11.07 -13.28
C THR A 285 12.84 -12.41 -12.57
N TRP A 286 11.68 -13.02 -12.28
CA TRP A 286 11.61 -14.33 -11.66
C TRP A 286 12.24 -15.43 -12.52
N LEU A 287 11.99 -15.40 -13.84
CA LEU A 287 12.62 -16.31 -14.77
C LEU A 287 14.14 -16.15 -14.73
N THR A 288 14.63 -14.92 -14.79
CA THR A 288 16.07 -14.62 -14.74
C THR A 288 16.68 -15.12 -13.44
N ILE A 289 16.05 -14.87 -12.28
CA ILE A 289 16.49 -15.39 -10.98
C ILE A 289 16.55 -16.93 -10.99
N ALA A 290 15.50 -17.58 -11.49
CA ALA A 290 15.37 -19.04 -11.51
C ALA A 290 16.39 -19.71 -12.44
N THR A 291 16.78 -19.06 -13.54
CA THR A 291 17.77 -19.59 -14.50
C THR A 291 19.22 -19.21 -14.16
N THR A 292 19.43 -18.23 -13.28
CA THR A 292 20.76 -17.74 -12.91
C THR A 292 21.43 -18.68 -11.92
N LYS A 293 22.60 -19.23 -12.28
CA LYS A 293 23.46 -20.00 -11.37
C LYS A 293 24.36 -19.09 -10.53
N ASP A 294 24.76 -19.54 -9.34
CA ASP A 294 25.64 -18.77 -8.44
C ASP A 294 26.98 -18.44 -9.08
N VAL A 295 27.61 -19.40 -9.76
CA VAL A 295 28.84 -19.19 -10.53
C VAL A 295 28.69 -18.01 -11.50
N GLN A 296 27.59 -17.98 -12.26
CA GLN A 296 27.35 -16.96 -13.28
C GLN A 296 27.18 -15.57 -12.67
N LEU A 297 26.52 -15.49 -11.51
CA LEU A 297 26.29 -14.24 -10.80
C LEU A 297 27.56 -13.70 -10.12
N ILE A 298 28.41 -14.58 -9.57
CA ILE A 298 29.67 -14.19 -8.93
C ILE A 298 30.70 -13.77 -9.98
N THR A 299 30.91 -14.62 -10.98
CA THR A 299 31.92 -14.38 -12.05
C THR A 299 31.46 -13.35 -13.09
N ASN A 300 30.18 -12.98 -13.10
CA ASN A 300 29.58 -12.12 -14.13
C ASN A 300 29.81 -12.64 -15.57
N SER A 301 29.92 -13.96 -15.73
CA SER A 301 30.26 -14.63 -17.00
C SER A 301 29.06 -14.81 -17.93
N ALA A 302 27.84 -14.72 -17.41
CA ALA A 302 26.62 -14.80 -18.21
C ALA A 302 26.07 -13.40 -18.54
N SER A 303 25.44 -13.28 -19.72
CA SER A 303 24.67 -12.11 -20.11
C SER A 303 23.19 -12.45 -20.20
N SER A 304 22.34 -11.53 -19.76
CA SER A 304 20.89 -11.61 -19.91
C SER A 304 20.51 -10.88 -21.20
N GLN A 305 19.72 -11.53 -22.07
CA GLN A 305 19.22 -10.92 -23.30
C GLN A 305 17.88 -10.23 -23.03
N LEU A 306 17.83 -8.91 -23.16
CA LEU A 306 16.57 -8.19 -23.01
C LEU A 306 15.56 -8.62 -24.11
N PRO A 307 14.31 -8.97 -23.75
CA PRO A 307 13.36 -9.60 -24.67
C PRO A 307 12.95 -8.75 -25.87
N ILE A 308 13.11 -7.42 -25.81
CA ILE A 308 12.69 -6.49 -26.88
C ILE A 308 13.89 -5.97 -27.68
N ILE A 309 15.00 -5.64 -27.02
CA ILE A 309 16.15 -4.94 -27.63
C ILE A 309 17.23 -5.95 -28.06
N ARG A 310 17.12 -7.22 -27.62
CA ARG A 310 18.10 -8.30 -27.86
C ARG A 310 19.56 -7.92 -27.53
N THR A 311 19.73 -6.91 -26.70
CA THR A 311 21.05 -6.50 -26.20
C THR A 311 21.42 -7.39 -25.04
N ALA A 312 22.63 -7.93 -25.09
CA ALA A 312 23.23 -8.71 -24.03
C ALA A 312 23.72 -7.74 -22.94
N ILE A 313 23.07 -7.74 -21.78
CA ILE A 313 23.53 -7.00 -20.61
C ILE A 313 24.21 -7.98 -19.66
N PRO A 314 25.41 -7.68 -19.12
CA PRO A 314 26.03 -8.50 -18.09
C PRO A 314 25.07 -8.71 -16.93
N LEU A 315 25.05 -9.91 -16.37
CA LEU A 315 24.07 -10.30 -15.36
C LEU A 315 24.05 -9.33 -14.16
N VAL A 316 25.22 -8.87 -13.71
CA VAL A 316 25.32 -7.88 -12.63
C VAL A 316 24.65 -6.55 -12.98
N GLY A 317 24.80 -6.11 -14.23
CA GLY A 317 24.11 -4.93 -14.74
C GLY A 317 22.60 -5.09 -14.71
N PHE A 318 22.08 -6.29 -15.00
CA PHE A 318 20.66 -6.60 -14.83
C PHE A 318 20.21 -6.49 -13.36
N TYR A 319 20.93 -7.09 -12.41
CA TYR A 319 20.59 -7.01 -10.98
C TYR A 319 20.71 -5.58 -10.42
N ALA A 320 21.55 -4.72 -11.00
CA ALA A 320 21.60 -3.30 -10.62
C ALA A 320 20.43 -2.48 -11.21
N ALA A 321 20.08 -2.72 -12.48
CA ALA A 321 19.08 -1.94 -13.20
C ALA A 321 17.64 -2.37 -12.92
N ALA A 322 17.36 -3.67 -12.82
CA ALA A 322 16.01 -4.20 -12.66
C ALA A 322 15.28 -3.67 -11.42
N PRO A 323 15.89 -3.56 -10.22
CA PRO A 323 15.23 -2.97 -9.06
C PRO A 323 14.78 -1.53 -9.28
N VAL A 324 15.63 -0.71 -9.92
CA VAL A 324 15.36 0.70 -10.17
C VAL A 324 14.25 0.87 -11.21
N LEU A 325 14.30 0.09 -12.30
CA LEU A 325 13.28 0.12 -13.35
C LEU A 325 11.91 -0.36 -12.83
N LEU A 326 11.88 -1.47 -12.08
CA LEU A 326 10.65 -1.97 -11.48
C LEU A 326 10.06 -0.99 -10.46
N LEU A 327 10.90 -0.36 -9.63
CA LEU A 327 10.45 0.67 -8.70
C LEU A 327 9.88 1.89 -9.44
N GLY A 328 10.56 2.37 -10.49
CA GLY A 328 10.10 3.49 -11.31
C GLY A 328 8.74 3.20 -11.96
N LEU A 329 8.58 2.02 -12.55
CA LEU A 329 7.33 1.59 -13.15
C LEU A 329 6.21 1.44 -12.12
N TYR A 330 6.53 0.93 -10.92
CA TYR A 330 5.60 0.80 -9.80
C TYR A 330 5.12 2.15 -9.25
N LEU A 331 6.03 3.13 -9.13
CA LEU A 331 5.71 4.51 -8.77
C LEU A 331 4.80 5.15 -9.83
N TYR A 332 5.15 4.98 -11.10
CA TYR A 332 4.37 5.50 -12.23
C TYR A 332 2.97 4.90 -12.29
N PHE A 333 2.85 3.59 -12.08
CA PHE A 333 1.57 2.89 -11.97
C PHE A 333 0.71 3.51 -10.86
N HIS A 334 1.27 3.72 -9.66
CA HIS A 334 0.53 4.30 -8.54
C HIS A 334 0.12 5.76 -8.77
N LEU A 335 0.92 6.55 -9.49
CA LEU A 335 0.53 7.90 -9.92
C LEU A 335 -0.67 7.87 -10.88
N TYR A 336 -0.66 6.95 -11.84
CA TYR A 336 -1.79 6.75 -12.76
C TYR A 336 -3.05 6.29 -12.03
N MET A 337 -2.88 5.38 -11.07
CA MET A 337 -3.98 4.94 -10.21
C MET A 337 -4.61 6.12 -9.48
N GLN A 338 -3.82 7.05 -8.94
CA GLN A 338 -4.35 8.26 -8.29
C GLN A 338 -5.16 9.14 -9.24
N HIS A 339 -4.69 9.32 -10.47
CA HIS A 339 -5.44 10.07 -11.47
C HIS A 339 -6.78 9.38 -11.78
N LEU A 340 -6.76 8.06 -12.02
CA LEU A 340 -7.97 7.26 -12.25
C LEU A 340 -8.96 7.34 -11.08
N TRP A 341 -8.49 7.29 -9.83
CA TRP A 341 -9.35 7.41 -8.65
C TRP A 341 -10.03 8.77 -8.55
N ARG A 342 -9.35 9.85 -8.96
CA ARG A 342 -9.94 11.20 -8.98
C ARG A 342 -11.04 11.30 -10.03
N GLU A 343 -10.77 10.84 -11.24
CA GLU A 343 -11.78 10.85 -12.33
C GLU A 343 -13.00 10.00 -11.96
N LEU A 344 -12.80 8.83 -11.36
CA LEU A 344 -13.90 7.99 -10.87
C LEU A 344 -14.68 8.62 -9.72
N ALA A 345 -14.00 9.37 -8.83
CA ALA A 345 -14.64 10.03 -7.71
C ALA A 345 -15.52 11.21 -8.14
N LEU A 346 -15.40 11.71 -9.37
CA LEU A 346 -16.26 12.77 -9.92
C LEU A 346 -17.55 12.22 -10.55
N LEU A 347 -17.64 10.91 -10.77
CA LEU A 347 -18.76 10.29 -11.47
C LEU A 347 -19.84 9.80 -10.50
N PRO A 348 -21.11 9.73 -10.94
CA PRO A 348 -22.18 9.13 -10.13
C PRO A 348 -21.94 7.63 -9.91
N ALA A 349 -22.41 7.10 -8.79
CA ALA A 349 -22.31 5.68 -8.49
C ALA A 349 -23.24 4.85 -9.37
N ARG A 350 -24.41 5.40 -9.69
CA ARG A 350 -25.39 4.80 -10.60
C ARG A 350 -25.92 5.87 -11.55
N PHE A 351 -25.88 5.56 -12.84
CA PHE A 351 -26.22 6.50 -13.90
C PHE A 351 -27.73 6.55 -14.18
N PRO A 352 -28.22 7.57 -14.91
CA PRO A 352 -29.63 7.70 -15.30
C PRO A 352 -30.25 6.48 -15.98
N ASP A 353 -29.45 5.73 -16.76
CA ASP A 353 -29.84 4.49 -17.42
C ASP A 353 -29.90 3.27 -16.47
N GLY A 354 -29.69 3.48 -15.17
CA GLY A 354 -29.76 2.47 -14.12
C GLY A 354 -28.54 1.56 -14.03
N ARG A 355 -27.55 1.71 -14.92
CA ARG A 355 -26.28 0.98 -14.88
C ARG A 355 -25.35 1.55 -13.81
N TRP A 356 -24.59 0.67 -13.19
CA TRP A 356 -23.63 1.02 -12.15
C TRP A 356 -22.31 1.53 -12.73
N LEU A 357 -21.58 2.33 -11.95
CA LEU A 357 -20.30 2.91 -12.36
C LEU A 357 -19.28 1.86 -12.83
N ASP A 358 -19.20 0.72 -12.18
CA ASP A 358 -18.27 -0.36 -12.52
C ASP A 358 -18.64 -1.12 -13.81
N GLN A 359 -19.90 -1.02 -14.26
CA GLN A 359 -20.37 -1.59 -15.54
C GLN A 359 -20.10 -0.63 -16.70
N LYS A 360 -20.14 0.69 -16.44
CA LYS A 360 -19.86 1.73 -17.43
C LYS A 360 -18.37 2.08 -17.53
N ALA A 361 -17.66 2.09 -16.40
CA ALA A 361 -16.23 2.27 -16.38
C ALA A 361 -15.54 1.01 -16.92
N TYR A 362 -14.50 1.22 -17.73
CA TYR A 362 -13.76 0.15 -18.41
C TYR A 362 -13.41 -1.02 -17.47
N PRO A 363 -13.92 -2.25 -17.71
CA PRO A 363 -13.79 -3.36 -16.77
C PRO A 363 -12.40 -3.99 -16.83
N TRP A 364 -11.63 -3.86 -15.75
CA TRP A 364 -10.44 -4.67 -15.50
C TRP A 364 -10.26 -4.89 -14.00
N MET A 365 -9.09 -5.38 -13.58
CA MET A 365 -8.81 -5.88 -12.23
C MET A 365 -9.23 -4.95 -11.07
N LEU A 366 -9.39 -3.65 -11.32
CA LEU A 366 -9.82 -2.66 -10.34
C LEU A 366 -11.33 -2.63 -10.03
N ASN A 367 -12.21 -3.29 -10.80
CA ASN A 367 -13.66 -3.23 -10.54
C ASN A 367 -14.03 -3.74 -9.13
N GLY A 368 -13.34 -4.79 -8.65
CA GLY A 368 -13.49 -5.28 -7.28
C GLY A 368 -13.02 -4.26 -6.22
N LEU A 369 -12.07 -3.38 -6.57
CA LEU A 369 -11.58 -2.32 -5.69
C LEU A 369 -12.51 -1.10 -5.70
N VAL A 370 -13.01 -0.68 -6.86
CA VAL A 370 -14.02 0.39 -7.02
C VAL A 370 -15.30 0.06 -6.24
N ARG A 371 -15.87 -1.13 -6.49
CA ARG A 371 -17.03 -1.66 -5.75
C ARG A 371 -16.79 -1.76 -4.25
N SER A 372 -15.53 -1.91 -3.85
CA SER A 372 -15.22 -2.06 -2.43
C SER A 372 -15.30 -0.75 -1.63
N HIS A 373 -15.22 0.41 -2.31
CA HIS A 373 -15.02 1.70 -1.64
C HIS A 373 -16.13 2.72 -1.85
N VAL A 374 -16.82 2.74 -3.00
CA VAL A 374 -18.02 3.58 -3.18
C VAL A 374 -19.15 3.02 -2.31
N ARG A 375 -19.70 3.85 -1.40
CA ARG A 375 -20.66 3.43 -0.36
C ARG A 375 -21.87 2.69 -0.95
N LEU A 376 -22.50 3.25 -1.98
CA LEU A 376 -23.68 2.67 -2.64
C LEU A 376 -23.37 1.39 -3.45
N LEU A 377 -22.13 1.18 -3.89
CA LEU A 377 -21.69 -0.06 -4.55
C LEU A 377 -21.36 -1.19 -3.57
N ARG A 378 -21.40 -0.94 -2.25
CA ARG A 378 -21.21 -1.99 -1.23
C ARG A 378 -22.45 -2.83 -1.01
N GLU A 379 -23.64 -2.29 -1.29
CA GLU A 379 -24.92 -2.96 -1.16
C GLU A 379 -25.09 -3.98 -2.31
N GLY A 380 -25.32 -5.26 -2.00
CA GLY A 380 -25.57 -6.31 -3.00
C GLY A 380 -24.34 -7.03 -3.57
N ARG A 381 -23.21 -7.10 -2.84
CA ARG A 381 -22.02 -7.83 -3.31
C ARG A 381 -22.27 -9.34 -3.45
N PRO A 382 -21.88 -9.97 -4.57
CA PRO A 382 -21.83 -11.42 -4.64
C PRO A 382 -20.73 -11.96 -3.72
N GLU A 383 -20.96 -13.13 -3.11
CA GLU A 383 -20.09 -13.69 -2.07
C GLU A 383 -18.63 -13.91 -2.51
N HIS A 384 -18.35 -14.05 -3.80
CA HIS A 384 -16.97 -14.24 -4.30
C HIS A 384 -16.23 -12.93 -4.60
N ALA A 385 -16.88 -11.77 -4.49
CA ALA A 385 -16.27 -10.48 -4.81
C ALA A 385 -15.05 -10.15 -3.93
N TRP A 386 -14.98 -10.69 -2.70
CA TRP A 386 -13.84 -10.47 -1.81
C TRP A 386 -12.56 -11.14 -2.33
N ILE A 387 -12.67 -12.29 -3.01
CA ILE A 387 -11.51 -13.00 -3.59
C ILE A 387 -10.93 -12.15 -4.72
N GLN A 388 -11.79 -11.60 -5.58
CA GLN A 388 -11.36 -10.71 -6.64
C GLN A 388 -10.64 -9.48 -6.05
N SER A 389 -11.21 -8.84 -5.03
CA SER A 389 -10.55 -7.70 -4.36
C SER A 389 -9.21 -8.07 -3.71
N LEU A 390 -9.11 -9.27 -3.12
CA LEU A 390 -7.86 -9.76 -2.53
C LEU A 390 -6.78 -9.98 -3.59
N VAL A 391 -7.11 -10.72 -4.66
CA VAL A 391 -6.19 -10.99 -5.77
C VAL A 391 -5.75 -9.67 -6.42
N SER A 392 -6.70 -8.75 -6.62
CA SER A 392 -6.39 -7.42 -7.15
C SER A 392 -5.46 -6.64 -6.22
N GLY A 393 -5.68 -6.71 -4.91
CA GLY A 393 -4.82 -6.11 -3.90
C GLY A 393 -3.40 -6.65 -3.93
N VAL A 394 -3.24 -7.98 -3.97
CA VAL A 394 -1.92 -8.63 -4.01
C VAL A 394 -1.18 -8.27 -5.30
N LEU A 395 -1.84 -8.39 -6.45
CA LEU A 395 -1.22 -8.15 -7.76
C LEU A 395 -0.86 -6.68 -8.01
N ALA A 396 -1.59 -5.73 -7.44
CA ALA A 396 -1.28 -4.30 -7.61
C ALA A 396 -0.32 -3.74 -6.55
N TRP A 397 -0.30 -4.26 -5.32
CA TRP A 397 0.51 -3.71 -4.22
C TRP A 397 1.72 -4.57 -3.79
N TRP A 398 1.66 -5.90 -3.89
CA TRP A 398 2.66 -6.77 -3.26
C TRP A 398 3.57 -7.53 -4.23
N VAL A 399 3.17 -7.71 -5.49
CA VAL A 399 4.01 -8.38 -6.50
C VAL A 399 5.36 -7.70 -6.69
N VAL A 400 5.40 -6.37 -6.77
CA VAL A 400 6.66 -5.64 -6.97
C VAL A 400 7.54 -5.69 -5.71
N PRO A 401 7.07 -5.32 -4.49
CA PRO A 401 7.86 -5.49 -3.28
C PRO A 401 8.40 -6.92 -3.11
N GLY A 402 7.58 -7.94 -3.37
CA GLY A 402 8.01 -9.34 -3.31
C GLY A 402 9.07 -9.68 -4.35
N THR A 403 8.95 -9.19 -5.57
CA THR A 403 9.97 -9.36 -6.63
C THR A 403 11.29 -8.69 -6.26
N LEU A 404 11.23 -7.47 -5.73
CA LEU A 404 12.41 -6.73 -5.28
C LEU A 404 13.10 -7.41 -4.09
N ALA A 405 12.32 -7.96 -3.16
CA ALA A 405 12.85 -8.72 -2.02
C ALA A 405 13.51 -10.02 -2.48
N TRP A 406 12.96 -10.68 -3.50
CA TRP A 406 13.58 -11.87 -4.08
C TRP A 406 14.88 -11.54 -4.83
N LEU A 407 14.91 -10.45 -5.62
CA LEU A 407 16.13 -9.94 -6.23
C LEU A 407 17.20 -9.63 -5.19
N TRP A 408 16.81 -8.93 -4.11
CA TRP A 408 17.69 -8.61 -2.99
C TRP A 408 18.30 -9.89 -2.39
N TYR A 409 17.45 -10.83 -1.97
CA TYR A 409 17.89 -12.09 -1.38
C TYR A 409 18.84 -12.86 -2.32
N ARG A 410 18.51 -12.91 -3.62
CA ARG A 410 19.33 -13.59 -4.62
C ARG A 410 20.70 -12.94 -4.81
N TYR A 411 20.78 -11.62 -4.74
CA TYR A 411 22.00 -10.85 -4.97
C TYR A 411 22.97 -10.88 -3.79
N LEU A 412 22.49 -11.16 -2.57
CA LEU A 412 23.35 -11.25 -1.37
C LEU A 412 24.55 -12.20 -1.56
N VAL A 413 24.41 -13.24 -2.39
CA VAL A 413 25.46 -14.20 -2.78
C VAL A 413 26.74 -13.52 -3.31
N ARG A 414 26.62 -12.34 -3.92
CA ARG A 414 27.75 -11.64 -4.53
C ARG A 414 28.59 -10.81 -3.55
N HIS A 415 28.07 -10.53 -2.36
CA HIS A 415 28.75 -9.71 -1.32
C HIS A 415 29.13 -8.30 -1.80
N ASP A 416 28.41 -7.76 -2.78
CA ASP A 416 28.58 -6.38 -3.26
C ASP A 416 27.63 -5.44 -2.51
N TRP A 417 28.21 -4.62 -1.65
CA TRP A 417 27.49 -3.69 -0.77
C TRP A 417 26.77 -2.57 -1.53
N VAL A 418 27.28 -2.13 -2.67
CA VAL A 418 26.71 -0.99 -3.40
C VAL A 418 25.37 -1.39 -3.98
N VAL A 419 25.35 -2.47 -4.76
CA VAL A 419 24.13 -2.97 -5.39
C VAL A 419 23.19 -3.59 -4.34
N THR A 420 23.70 -4.21 -3.28
CA THR A 420 22.86 -4.64 -2.14
C THR A 420 22.15 -3.45 -1.48
N GLY A 421 22.83 -2.31 -1.33
CA GLY A 421 22.22 -1.07 -0.83
C GLY A 421 21.07 -0.58 -1.72
N ILE A 422 21.23 -0.63 -3.06
CA ILE A 422 20.18 -0.30 -4.03
C ILE A 422 18.95 -1.20 -3.83
N HIS A 423 19.16 -2.51 -3.68
CA HIS A 423 18.09 -3.48 -3.46
C HIS A 423 17.32 -3.21 -2.16
N VAL A 424 18.03 -3.03 -1.05
CA VAL A 424 17.43 -2.73 0.26
C VAL A 424 16.62 -1.43 0.21
N ALA A 425 17.17 -0.38 -0.42
CA ALA A 425 16.45 0.87 -0.63
C ALA A 425 15.20 0.68 -1.51
N ALA A 426 15.28 -0.11 -2.58
CA ALA A 426 14.15 -0.37 -3.47
C ALA A 426 13.01 -1.17 -2.77
N VAL A 427 13.35 -2.16 -1.95
CA VAL A 427 12.38 -2.92 -1.14
C VAL A 427 11.69 -2.02 -0.12
N ALA A 428 12.46 -1.21 0.61
CA ALA A 428 11.90 -0.27 1.58
C ALA A 428 11.00 0.79 0.90
N ALA A 429 11.45 1.36 -0.22
CA ALA A 429 10.71 2.36 -0.98
C ALA A 429 9.40 1.78 -1.56
N SER A 430 9.46 0.63 -2.23
CA SER A 430 8.26 -0.01 -2.81
C SER A 430 7.23 -0.39 -1.76
N THR A 431 7.66 -0.91 -0.61
CA THR A 431 6.77 -1.23 0.52
C THR A 431 6.14 0.04 1.10
N GLY A 432 6.94 1.08 1.32
CA GLY A 432 6.46 2.37 1.80
C GLY A 432 5.45 3.03 0.87
N VAL A 433 5.73 3.04 -0.44
CA VAL A 433 4.84 3.55 -1.49
C VAL A 433 3.55 2.72 -1.54
N GLY A 434 3.65 1.39 -1.49
CA GLY A 434 2.48 0.52 -1.49
C GLY A 434 1.53 0.82 -0.34
N LEU A 435 2.04 0.84 0.89
CA LEU A 435 1.24 1.15 2.07
C LEU A 435 0.68 2.57 2.05
N TRP A 436 1.48 3.54 1.60
CA TRP A 436 1.04 4.92 1.45
C TRP A 436 -0.10 5.06 0.44
N ALA A 437 0.08 4.49 -0.75
CA ALA A 437 -0.90 4.55 -1.81
C ALA A 437 -2.19 3.80 -1.45
N TRP A 438 -2.09 2.69 -0.72
CA TRP A 438 -3.25 2.01 -0.14
C TRP A 438 -4.03 2.90 0.85
N GLY A 439 -3.31 3.61 1.72
CA GLY A 439 -3.91 4.58 2.64
C GLY A 439 -4.54 5.78 1.93
N LEU A 440 -3.95 6.25 0.82
CA LEU A 440 -4.52 7.32 0.00
C LEU A 440 -5.77 6.83 -0.75
N PHE A 441 -5.70 5.66 -1.37
CA PHE A 441 -6.82 4.99 -2.04
C PHE A 441 -8.05 4.87 -1.12
N ARG A 442 -7.84 4.40 0.12
CA ARG A 442 -8.92 4.31 1.11
C ARG A 442 -9.52 5.67 1.47
N ARG A 443 -8.71 6.73 1.54
CA ARG A 443 -9.17 8.08 1.90
C ARG A 443 -9.93 8.75 0.76
N VAL A 444 -9.40 8.67 -0.46
CA VAL A 444 -10.00 9.30 -1.66
C VAL A 444 -11.36 8.69 -1.98
N LEU A 445 -11.51 7.37 -1.90
CA LEU A 445 -12.76 6.71 -2.29
C LEU A 445 -13.79 6.53 -1.17
N ARG A 446 -13.41 6.71 0.11
CA ARG A 446 -14.37 6.70 1.23
C ARG A 446 -15.06 8.05 1.46
N GLY A 447 -14.73 9.06 0.65
CA GLY A 447 -15.50 10.30 0.58
C GLY A 447 -15.63 11.05 1.92
N GLY A 448 -14.59 11.16 2.75
CA GLY A 448 -14.69 12.04 3.92
C GLY A 448 -14.99 13.49 3.51
N ASP A 449 -15.61 14.28 4.40
CA ASP A 449 -16.00 15.70 4.24
C ASP A 449 -14.86 16.62 3.75
N ASP A 450 -13.64 16.12 3.74
CA ASP A 450 -12.45 16.74 3.18
C ASP A 450 -12.45 16.91 1.65
N ALA A 451 -13.43 16.45 0.86
CA ALA A 451 -13.40 16.64 -0.61
C ALA A 451 -13.25 18.13 -1.02
N ALA A 452 -13.84 19.07 -0.26
CA ALA A 452 -13.61 20.51 -0.42
C ALA A 452 -12.22 20.96 0.09
N ARG A 453 -11.70 20.31 1.13
CA ARG A 453 -10.38 20.56 1.72
C ARG A 453 -9.23 20.06 0.82
N TRP A 454 -9.46 19.00 0.05
CA TRP A 454 -8.50 18.41 -0.89
C TRP A 454 -8.37 19.23 -2.18
N LYS A 455 -9.43 19.94 -2.63
CA LYS A 455 -9.30 20.97 -3.70
C LYS A 455 -8.32 22.09 -3.27
N ARG A 456 -8.25 22.47 -1.99
CA ARG A 456 -7.28 23.45 -1.45
C ARG A 456 -5.88 22.87 -1.20
N LEU A 457 -5.74 21.55 -1.09
CA LEU A 457 -4.47 20.84 -0.90
C LEU A 457 -3.89 20.26 -2.22
N ALA A 458 -4.54 20.56 -3.35
CA ALA A 458 -4.19 20.10 -4.69
C ALA A 458 -2.96 20.82 -5.30
N THR A 459 -1.88 20.90 -4.54
CA THR A 459 -0.53 21.14 -5.09
C THR A 459 0.34 19.92 -4.76
N ALA A 460 1.51 19.79 -5.39
CA ALA A 460 2.49 18.70 -5.16
C ALA A 460 2.80 18.41 -3.67
N SER A 461 2.41 19.31 -2.76
CA SER A 461 2.50 19.21 -1.30
C SER A 461 1.70 18.07 -0.67
N ALA A 462 0.62 17.56 -1.29
CA ALA A 462 -0.13 16.41 -0.76
C ALA A 462 0.66 15.09 -0.82
N TRP A 463 1.55 14.94 -1.82
CA TRP A 463 2.53 13.84 -1.92
C TRP A 463 3.61 13.93 -0.82
N LEU A 464 3.94 15.15 -0.37
CA LEU A 464 4.93 15.38 0.69
C LEU A 464 4.39 15.16 2.10
N ARG A 465 3.07 15.25 2.34
CA ARG A 465 2.48 14.99 3.66
C ARG A 465 2.39 13.48 3.92
N ARG A 466 3.51 12.91 4.37
CA ARG A 466 3.65 11.49 4.71
C ARG A 466 2.81 11.16 5.96
N PRO A 467 1.93 10.14 5.94
CA PRO A 467 1.43 9.58 7.18
C PRO A 467 2.62 8.95 7.91
N LEU A 468 2.82 9.34 9.17
CA LEU A 468 3.92 8.84 10.01
C LEU A 468 4.08 7.30 9.93
N GLY A 469 2.97 6.58 9.75
CA GLY A 469 2.91 5.12 9.63
C GLY A 469 3.58 4.50 8.37
N SER A 470 3.52 5.13 7.19
CA SER A 470 4.13 4.53 5.99
C SER A 470 5.65 4.74 5.97
N LEU A 471 6.12 5.87 6.50
CA LEU A 471 7.54 6.17 6.65
C LEU A 471 8.20 5.28 7.71
N THR A 472 7.55 5.09 8.86
CA THR A 472 8.03 4.19 9.92
C THR A 472 8.14 2.75 9.43
N THR A 473 7.16 2.26 8.66
CA THR A 473 7.22 0.90 8.10
C THR A 473 8.32 0.75 7.05
N ALA A 474 8.53 1.77 6.19
CA ALA A 474 9.65 1.77 5.24
C ALA A 474 11.00 1.76 5.96
N VAL A 475 11.16 2.56 7.02
CA VAL A 475 12.38 2.59 7.85
C VAL A 475 12.59 1.27 8.58
N ALA A 476 11.54 0.67 9.15
CA ALA A 476 11.64 -0.65 9.79
C ALA A 476 12.06 -1.73 8.79
N THR A 477 11.46 -1.73 7.59
CA THR A 477 11.83 -2.65 6.50
C THR A 477 13.29 -2.45 6.10
N LEU A 478 13.74 -1.20 5.99
CA LEU A 478 15.14 -0.85 5.71
C LEU A 478 16.08 -1.40 6.80
N LEU A 479 15.77 -1.18 8.08
CA LEU A 479 16.59 -1.64 9.21
C LEU A 479 16.67 -3.16 9.28
N VAL A 480 15.54 -3.86 9.11
CA VAL A 480 15.51 -5.33 9.07
C VAL A 480 16.32 -5.87 7.88
N ALA A 481 16.14 -5.30 6.69
CA ALA A 481 16.86 -5.73 5.50
C ALA A 481 18.36 -5.44 5.59
N CYS A 482 18.76 -4.29 6.14
CA CYS A 482 20.16 -3.98 6.45
C CYS A 482 20.74 -4.99 7.45
N GLY A 483 20.02 -5.27 8.55
CA GLY A 483 20.46 -6.24 9.57
C GLY A 483 20.60 -7.66 9.01
N CYS A 484 19.65 -8.09 8.16
CA CYS A 484 19.73 -9.39 7.47
C CYS A 484 20.90 -9.44 6.49
N SER A 485 21.12 -8.38 5.72
CA SER A 485 22.25 -8.29 4.77
C SER A 485 23.58 -8.34 5.50
N PHE A 486 23.70 -7.61 6.61
CA PHE A 486 24.89 -7.57 7.45
C PHE A 486 25.20 -8.94 8.05
N ARG A 487 24.21 -9.56 8.72
CA ARG A 487 24.38 -10.89 9.29
C ARG A 487 24.68 -11.95 8.22
N PHE A 488 24.06 -11.87 7.05
CA PHE A 488 24.34 -12.81 5.96
C PHE A 488 25.77 -12.67 5.43
N ILE A 489 26.23 -11.44 5.18
CA ILE A 489 27.55 -11.17 4.61
C ILE A 489 28.69 -11.34 5.65
N GLU A 490 28.44 -11.09 6.94
CA GLU A 490 29.43 -11.37 7.98
C GLU A 490 29.59 -12.87 8.27
N VAL A 491 28.50 -13.63 8.24
CA VAL A 491 28.53 -15.08 8.49
C VAL A 491 29.05 -15.85 7.27
N CYS A 492 28.88 -15.34 6.05
CA CYS A 492 29.40 -15.96 4.83
C CYS A 492 30.78 -15.39 4.45
N PRO A 493 31.82 -16.22 4.21
CA PRO A 493 33.15 -15.72 3.84
C PRO A 493 33.15 -14.97 2.48
N ARG A 494 34.02 -13.96 2.35
CA ARG A 494 34.15 -13.15 1.11
C ARG A 494 34.66 -14.01 -0.07
N PRO A 495 34.18 -13.76 -1.30
CA PRO A 495 34.58 -14.50 -2.51
C PRO A 495 36.05 -14.30 -2.94
N ALA A 496 36.81 -13.43 -2.29
CA ALA A 496 38.26 -13.35 -2.49
C ALA A 496 38.99 -14.67 -2.14
N ASN A 497 38.34 -15.56 -1.37
CA ASN A 497 38.84 -16.89 -1.04
C ASN A 497 38.16 -18.02 -1.85
N LEU A 498 37.47 -17.69 -2.96
CA LEU A 498 36.67 -18.65 -3.75
C LEU A 498 37.01 -18.61 -5.25
N VAL A 499 38.28 -18.35 -5.60
CA VAL A 499 38.76 -18.66 -6.95
C VAL A 499 38.88 -20.17 -7.07
N GLY A 500 37.90 -20.81 -7.72
CA GLY A 500 37.96 -22.23 -8.12
C GLY A 500 37.14 -23.25 -7.33
N VAL A 501 35.93 -22.92 -6.86
CA VAL A 501 35.00 -23.93 -6.30
C VAL A 501 33.93 -24.34 -7.34
N ASP A 502 33.86 -25.63 -7.67
CA ASP A 502 32.79 -26.23 -8.49
C ASP A 502 31.46 -26.25 -7.70
N ILE A 503 30.40 -25.65 -8.26
CA ILE A 503 29.06 -25.54 -7.67
C ILE A 503 28.00 -26.32 -8.48
N SER A 504 28.38 -27.42 -9.14
CA SER A 504 27.47 -28.22 -9.95
C SER A 504 26.49 -29.11 -9.14
N GLY A 505 26.60 -29.17 -7.82
CA GLY A 505 25.64 -29.81 -6.91
C GLY A 505 24.42 -28.92 -6.61
N ARG A 506 23.20 -29.51 -6.58
CA ARG A 506 21.92 -28.79 -6.49
C ARG A 506 21.84 -27.73 -5.36
N PRO A 507 21.18 -26.58 -5.56
CA PRO A 507 21.34 -25.37 -4.74
C PRO A 507 20.34 -25.28 -3.57
N ARG A 508 20.12 -26.38 -2.82
CA ARG A 508 19.26 -26.37 -1.61
C ARG A 508 19.99 -26.64 -0.29
N ASP A 509 21.29 -26.96 -0.30
CA ASP A 509 22.01 -27.41 0.89
C ASP A 509 23.02 -26.40 1.45
N TRP A 510 22.66 -25.12 1.56
CA TRP A 510 23.37 -24.22 2.48
C TRP A 510 23.18 -24.60 3.96
N SER A 511 22.17 -25.43 4.27
CA SER A 511 22.01 -26.05 5.59
C SER A 511 23.18 -26.96 5.98
N VAL A 512 23.84 -27.60 5.00
CA VAL A 512 24.98 -28.50 5.24
C VAL A 512 26.24 -27.70 5.56
N MET A 513 26.47 -26.56 4.90
CA MET A 513 27.60 -25.64 5.22
C MET A 513 27.48 -25.06 6.65
N MET A 514 26.25 -24.81 7.11
CA MET A 514 25.98 -24.38 8.49
C MET A 514 26.23 -25.51 9.51
N TYR A 515 26.09 -26.78 9.11
CA TYR A 515 26.46 -27.95 9.92
C TYR A 515 27.98 -28.13 10.02
N THR A 516 28.74 -27.91 8.94
CA THR A 516 30.20 -28.07 8.94
C THR A 516 30.90 -27.06 9.83
N TYR A 517 30.39 -25.82 9.93
CA TYR A 517 30.99 -24.81 10.80
C TYR A 517 30.63 -24.98 12.28
N ASN A 518 29.46 -25.57 12.60
CA ASN A 518 29.12 -25.92 13.98
C ASN A 518 29.96 -27.09 14.53
N VAL A 519 30.51 -27.95 13.66
CA VAL A 519 31.48 -28.99 14.07
C VAL A 519 32.89 -28.42 14.24
N ALA A 520 33.28 -27.41 13.46
CA ALA A 520 34.58 -26.74 13.61
C ALA A 520 34.62 -25.78 14.83
N ALA A 521 33.51 -25.10 15.15
CA ALA A 521 33.42 -24.23 16.32
C ALA A 521 33.19 -24.97 17.65
N SER A 522 32.79 -26.25 17.61
CA SER A 522 32.63 -27.09 18.82
C SER A 522 33.86 -27.96 19.15
N GLY A 523 34.94 -27.85 18.37
CA GLY A 523 36.20 -28.56 18.63
C GLY A 523 37.08 -27.97 19.75
N ALA A 524 36.64 -26.91 20.43
CA ALA A 524 37.38 -26.28 21.52
C ALA A 524 37.11 -26.89 22.91
N ASP A 525 36.15 -27.80 23.05
CA ASP A 525 35.92 -28.49 24.33
C ASP A 525 35.91 -30.01 24.13
N GLY A 526 36.93 -30.66 24.67
CA GLY A 526 37.06 -32.10 24.67
C GLY A 526 35.93 -32.76 25.43
N ARG A 527 34.99 -33.39 24.71
CA ARG A 527 34.26 -34.61 25.14
C ARG A 527 33.57 -35.24 23.93
N GLY A 528 33.85 -36.53 23.76
CA GLY A 528 33.53 -37.27 22.55
C GLY A 528 32.06 -37.31 22.18
N SER A 529 31.81 -37.21 20.88
CA SER A 529 30.71 -37.91 20.23
C SER A 529 31.23 -38.48 18.91
N ARG A 530 31.04 -39.79 18.76
CA ARG A 530 31.49 -40.62 17.64
C ARG A 530 30.45 -40.47 16.53
N ALA A 531 30.65 -39.53 15.62
CA ALA A 531 29.92 -39.47 14.35
C ALA A 531 30.81 -40.10 13.28
N GLU A 532 30.30 -41.11 12.58
CA GLU A 532 30.99 -41.81 11.51
C GLU A 532 31.43 -40.82 10.42
N SER A 533 32.73 -40.84 10.18
CA SER A 533 33.52 -39.83 9.49
C SER A 533 33.30 -39.85 7.97
N ALA A 534 32.61 -38.84 7.42
CA ALA A 534 33.01 -38.33 6.11
C ALA A 534 34.39 -37.69 6.30
N ARG A 535 35.43 -38.22 5.63
CA ARG A 535 36.78 -37.69 5.79
C ARG A 535 36.84 -36.34 5.06
N PRO A 536 37.50 -35.30 5.61
CA PRO A 536 37.58 -34.00 4.96
C PRO A 536 38.03 -34.02 3.49
N GLY A 537 38.80 -35.04 3.08
CA GLY A 537 39.25 -35.18 1.70
C GLY A 537 38.24 -35.80 0.71
N ASP A 538 37.18 -36.47 1.18
CA ASP A 538 36.11 -36.94 0.28
C ASP A 538 35.36 -35.76 -0.37
N VAL A 539 35.26 -34.65 0.37
CA VAL A 539 34.65 -33.39 -0.10
C VAL A 539 35.58 -32.66 -1.07
N LEU A 540 36.90 -32.73 -0.83
CA LEU A 540 37.91 -32.08 -1.67
C LEU A 540 38.04 -32.75 -3.05
N ARG A 541 38.00 -34.09 -3.10
CA ARG A 541 38.06 -34.85 -4.35
C ARG A 541 36.93 -34.51 -5.33
N ALA A 542 35.70 -34.35 -4.82
CA ALA A 542 34.53 -34.01 -5.63
C ALA A 542 34.54 -32.55 -6.12
N ALA A 543 35.15 -31.64 -5.38
CA ALA A 543 35.25 -30.23 -5.76
C ALA A 543 36.38 -29.96 -6.78
N LEU A 544 37.47 -30.73 -6.71
CA LEU A 544 38.67 -30.49 -7.52
C LEU A 544 38.61 -31.09 -8.91
N SER A 545 37.78 -32.11 -9.20
CA SER A 545 37.78 -32.81 -10.51
C SER A 545 37.41 -31.96 -11.74
N ASN A 546 37.03 -30.69 -11.58
CA ASN A 546 36.53 -29.83 -12.67
C ASN A 546 37.12 -28.41 -12.71
N VAL A 547 38.21 -28.12 -11.97
CA VAL A 547 38.71 -26.73 -11.84
C VAL A 547 40.14 -26.59 -12.36
N THR A 548 40.31 -25.94 -13.52
CA THR A 548 41.62 -25.49 -14.00
C THR A 548 42.04 -24.19 -13.28
N ALA A 549 43.29 -24.10 -12.82
CA ALA A 549 43.92 -22.90 -12.26
C ALA A 549 43.32 -22.36 -10.94
N ILE A 550 43.06 -23.24 -9.97
CA ILE A 550 42.66 -22.88 -8.59
C ILE A 550 43.82 -22.23 -7.81
N ASP A 551 43.55 -21.20 -7.01
CA ASP A 551 44.54 -20.60 -6.09
C ASP A 551 44.39 -21.20 -4.69
N LEU A 552 45.42 -21.93 -4.27
CA LEU A 552 45.60 -22.63 -3.00
C LEU A 552 46.94 -22.23 -2.34
N GLY A 553 47.46 -21.04 -2.65
CA GLY A 553 48.66 -20.50 -2.02
C GLY A 553 48.54 -20.50 -0.49
N GLU A 554 49.59 -20.94 0.20
CA GLU A 554 49.69 -21.02 1.67
C GLU A 554 48.59 -21.86 2.35
N ALA A 555 47.84 -22.68 1.61
CA ALA A 555 46.74 -23.47 2.15
C ALA A 555 47.23 -24.55 3.14
N HIS A 556 46.46 -24.78 4.21
CA HIS A 556 46.74 -25.84 5.20
C HIS A 556 46.00 -27.14 4.80
N LEU A 557 46.70 -28.06 4.15
CA LEU A 557 46.18 -29.30 3.55
C LEU A 557 46.88 -30.56 4.10
N GLU A 558 47.35 -30.49 5.36
CA GLU A 558 48.02 -31.61 6.02
C GLU A 558 47.09 -32.84 6.06
N ARG A 559 47.58 -33.98 5.55
CA ARG A 559 46.87 -35.27 5.46
C ARG A 559 45.55 -35.22 4.67
N ALA A 560 45.38 -34.26 3.77
CA ALA A 560 44.23 -34.22 2.87
C ALA A 560 44.17 -35.46 1.96
N ASP A 561 42.96 -35.98 1.67
CA ASP A 561 42.74 -36.94 0.59
C ASP A 561 42.43 -36.16 -0.68
N ALA A 562 43.39 -36.14 -1.60
CA ALA A 562 43.35 -35.49 -2.90
C ALA A 562 43.69 -36.49 -4.01
N GLN A 563 43.42 -37.79 -3.79
CA GLN A 563 43.71 -38.80 -4.79
C GLN A 563 42.78 -38.60 -6.01
N GLY A 564 43.36 -38.49 -7.20
CA GLY A 564 42.61 -38.20 -8.43
C GLY A 564 42.16 -36.74 -8.58
N ALA A 565 42.67 -35.83 -7.75
CA ALA A 565 42.30 -34.42 -7.83
C ALA A 565 42.81 -33.77 -9.13
N PHE A 566 41.99 -32.94 -9.76
CA PHE A 566 42.38 -32.15 -10.92
C PHE A 566 42.88 -30.77 -10.45
N LEU A 567 44.18 -30.55 -10.55
CA LEU A 567 44.93 -29.39 -10.04
C LEU A 567 45.80 -28.76 -11.14
N VAL A 568 45.38 -28.92 -12.40
CA VAL A 568 46.09 -28.39 -13.56
C VAL A 568 46.18 -26.87 -13.47
N LYS A 569 47.40 -26.32 -13.57
CA LYS A 569 47.75 -24.89 -13.42
C LYS A 569 47.40 -24.27 -12.06
N ALA A 570 47.15 -25.08 -11.02
CA ALA A 570 46.84 -24.57 -9.68
C ALA A 570 48.01 -23.77 -9.07
N ASP A 571 47.72 -22.72 -8.31
CA ASP A 571 48.72 -22.10 -7.43
C ASP A 571 48.71 -22.77 -6.07
N LEU A 572 49.80 -23.42 -5.69
CA LEU A 572 50.02 -24.10 -4.41
C LEU A 572 51.26 -23.53 -3.71
N THR A 573 51.63 -22.29 -4.03
CA THR A 573 52.85 -21.65 -3.49
C THR A 573 52.79 -21.63 -1.97
N GLY A 574 53.75 -22.27 -1.30
CA GLY A 574 53.82 -22.32 0.17
C GLY A 574 52.76 -23.18 0.86
N ALA A 575 51.95 -23.95 0.13
CA ALA A 575 50.93 -24.81 0.72
C ALA A 575 51.53 -25.89 1.65
N ILE A 576 50.83 -26.21 2.75
CA ILE A 576 51.19 -27.27 3.70
C ILE A 576 50.47 -28.56 3.31
N LEU A 577 51.13 -29.44 2.55
CA LEU A 577 50.62 -30.72 2.03
C LEU A 577 51.21 -31.93 2.77
N ARG A 578 51.69 -31.73 4.01
CA ARG A 578 52.37 -32.78 4.75
C ARG A 578 51.47 -34.02 4.92
N GLY A 579 51.92 -35.19 4.48
CA GLY A 579 51.18 -36.43 4.57
C GLY A 579 49.93 -36.52 3.68
N ALA A 580 49.73 -35.57 2.75
CA ALA A 580 48.59 -35.58 1.85
C ALA A 580 48.62 -36.78 0.88
N ASP A 581 47.46 -37.30 0.53
CA ASP A 581 47.29 -38.35 -0.46
C ASP A 581 46.99 -37.74 -1.83
N LEU A 582 48.01 -37.63 -2.68
CA LEU A 582 47.95 -37.04 -4.03
C LEU A 582 48.03 -38.12 -5.12
N ARG A 583 47.73 -39.38 -4.79
CA ARG A 583 47.81 -40.48 -5.77
C ARG A 583 46.93 -40.19 -6.97
N ARG A 584 47.44 -40.33 -8.20
CA ARG A 584 46.70 -40.04 -9.44
C ARG A 584 46.18 -38.61 -9.59
N ALA A 585 46.67 -37.64 -8.80
CA ALA A 585 46.29 -36.24 -8.99
C ALA A 585 46.91 -35.66 -10.27
N GLU A 586 46.20 -34.77 -10.95
CA GLU A 586 46.68 -34.05 -12.14
C GLU A 586 47.19 -32.66 -11.74
N LEU A 587 48.49 -32.53 -11.53
CA LEU A 587 49.22 -31.32 -11.13
C LEU A 587 49.97 -30.68 -12.31
N ILE A 588 49.52 -30.93 -13.54
CA ILE A 588 50.16 -30.43 -14.76
C ILE A 588 50.24 -28.89 -14.68
N TRP A 589 51.43 -28.32 -14.82
CA TRP A 589 51.70 -26.87 -14.69
C TRP A 589 51.36 -26.23 -13.34
N ALA A 590 51.12 -27.01 -12.28
CA ALA A 590 50.85 -26.46 -10.96
C ALA A 590 52.07 -25.73 -10.38
N ASN A 591 51.85 -24.62 -9.68
CA ASN A 591 52.87 -23.87 -8.98
C ASN A 591 53.01 -24.36 -7.53
N LEU A 592 53.94 -25.27 -7.26
CA LEU A 592 54.23 -25.87 -5.95
C LEU A 592 55.42 -25.20 -5.26
N ARG A 593 55.76 -23.96 -5.63
CA ARG A 593 56.94 -23.27 -5.09
C ARG A 593 56.88 -23.20 -3.57
N ARG A 594 57.93 -23.63 -2.89
CA ARG A 594 58.03 -23.63 -1.42
C ARG A 594 56.95 -24.43 -0.68
N ALA A 595 56.17 -25.27 -1.37
CA ALA A 595 55.18 -26.13 -0.73
C ALA A 595 55.85 -27.17 0.18
N ASP A 596 55.18 -27.53 1.27
CA ASP A 596 55.59 -28.59 2.19
C ASP A 596 54.89 -29.91 1.82
N LEU A 597 55.56 -30.76 1.07
CA LEU A 597 55.07 -32.06 0.60
C LEU A 597 55.60 -33.23 1.45
N ARG A 598 56.14 -32.97 2.65
CA ARG A 598 56.74 -34.02 3.47
C ARG A 598 55.76 -35.15 3.72
N GLU A 599 56.18 -36.40 3.60
CA GLU A 599 55.35 -37.60 3.79
C GLU A 599 54.16 -37.76 2.81
N ALA A 600 54.01 -36.90 1.79
CA ALA A 600 52.92 -37.00 0.82
C ALA A 600 53.03 -38.25 -0.08
N ARG A 601 51.90 -38.72 -0.61
CA ARG A 601 51.82 -39.88 -1.53
C ARG A 601 51.57 -39.43 -2.96
N LEU A 602 52.48 -39.76 -3.87
CA LEU A 602 52.43 -39.31 -5.28
C LEU A 602 52.22 -40.46 -6.27
N ASP A 603 51.79 -41.64 -5.81
CA ASP A 603 51.64 -42.83 -6.67
C ASP A 603 50.66 -42.53 -7.84
N GLY A 604 51.16 -42.54 -9.08
CA GLY A 604 50.40 -42.25 -10.29
C GLY A 604 50.07 -40.78 -10.55
N ALA A 605 50.57 -39.83 -9.77
CA ALA A 605 50.31 -38.39 -9.98
C ALA A 605 50.95 -37.90 -11.29
N ASP A 606 50.30 -36.98 -11.99
CA ASP A 606 50.87 -36.28 -13.14
C ASP A 606 51.35 -34.89 -12.71
N MET A 607 52.63 -34.62 -12.84
CA MET A 607 53.28 -33.36 -12.48
C MET A 607 54.00 -32.72 -13.69
N GLY A 608 53.57 -33.04 -14.92
CA GLY A 608 54.15 -32.48 -16.13
C GLY A 608 54.20 -30.94 -16.09
N GLY A 609 55.38 -30.36 -16.24
CA GLY A 609 55.58 -28.91 -16.20
C GLY A 609 55.32 -28.22 -14.84
N ALA A 610 55.11 -28.97 -13.75
CA ALA A 610 54.88 -28.38 -12.43
C ALA A 610 56.13 -27.64 -11.89
N ASP A 611 55.92 -26.58 -11.11
CA ASP A 611 57.01 -25.77 -10.54
C ASP A 611 57.22 -26.12 -9.06
N LEU A 612 58.16 -27.01 -8.75
CA LEU A 612 58.46 -27.47 -7.39
C LEU A 612 59.58 -26.66 -6.70
N ARG A 613 59.92 -25.46 -7.19
CA ARG A 613 61.12 -24.79 -6.69
C ARG A 613 61.04 -24.46 -5.21
N GLY A 614 62.05 -24.92 -4.46
CA GLY A 614 62.08 -24.74 -3.01
C GLY A 614 61.10 -25.61 -2.22
N ALA A 615 60.38 -26.55 -2.85
CA ALA A 615 59.47 -27.45 -2.15
C ALA A 615 60.21 -28.44 -1.23
N GLN A 616 59.56 -28.86 -0.15
CA GLN A 616 60.11 -29.82 0.82
C GLN A 616 59.53 -31.21 0.56
N LEU A 617 60.38 -32.20 0.23
CA LEU A 617 59.95 -33.55 -0.19
C LEU A 617 60.33 -34.66 0.80
N ALA A 618 60.67 -34.32 2.05
CA ALA A 618 61.14 -35.31 3.02
C ALA A 618 60.12 -36.45 3.23
N GLY A 619 60.53 -37.68 2.94
CA GLY A 619 59.70 -38.86 3.17
C GLY A 619 58.51 -39.02 2.20
N VAL A 620 58.48 -38.30 1.09
CA VAL A 620 57.50 -38.52 0.01
C VAL A 620 57.52 -39.98 -0.45
N ARG A 621 56.34 -40.54 -0.72
CA ARG A 621 56.11 -41.94 -1.11
C ARG A 621 55.51 -42.03 -2.51
N GLY A 622 55.70 -43.17 -3.16
CA GLY A 622 55.10 -43.43 -4.48
C GLY A 622 55.75 -42.66 -5.64
N TRP A 623 56.87 -41.97 -5.40
CA TRP A 623 57.50 -41.12 -6.41
C TRP A 623 58.09 -41.91 -7.60
N ARG A 624 58.38 -43.21 -7.44
CA ARG A 624 58.78 -44.07 -8.58
C ARG A 624 57.62 -44.43 -9.51
N GLU A 625 56.39 -44.19 -9.06
CA GLU A 625 55.15 -44.51 -9.78
C GLU A 625 54.44 -43.24 -10.27
N ILE A 626 55.09 -42.07 -10.21
CA ILE A 626 54.56 -40.83 -10.79
C ILE A 626 54.30 -41.06 -12.29
N GLY A 627 53.13 -40.63 -12.76
CA GLY A 627 52.65 -40.86 -14.13
C GLY A 627 53.43 -40.04 -15.15
N ASP A 628 53.61 -38.74 -14.90
CA ASP A 628 54.45 -37.86 -15.70
C ASP A 628 55.12 -36.80 -14.80
N ILE A 629 56.37 -36.45 -15.10
CA ILE A 629 57.14 -35.38 -14.45
C ILE A 629 57.95 -34.56 -15.47
N ALA A 630 57.73 -34.81 -16.76
CA ALA A 630 58.45 -34.15 -17.84
C ALA A 630 58.27 -32.64 -17.75
N GLY A 631 59.37 -31.91 -17.85
CA GLY A 631 59.40 -30.47 -17.75
C GLY A 631 59.19 -29.91 -16.34
N ALA A 632 58.94 -30.70 -15.30
CA ALA A 632 58.77 -30.17 -13.93
C ALA A 632 60.06 -29.50 -13.43
N ASN A 633 59.95 -28.36 -12.72
CA ASN A 633 61.10 -27.62 -12.23
C ASN A 633 61.49 -28.01 -10.81
N LEU A 634 62.63 -28.67 -10.66
CA LEU A 634 63.13 -29.18 -9.38
C LEU A 634 64.20 -28.30 -8.74
N LYS A 635 64.41 -27.09 -9.27
CA LYS A 635 65.47 -26.21 -8.76
C LYS A 635 65.23 -25.89 -7.27
N ASP A 636 66.28 -26.06 -6.46
CA ASP A 636 66.28 -25.77 -5.01
C ASP A 636 65.29 -26.61 -4.18
N VAL A 637 64.78 -27.72 -4.70
CA VAL A 637 64.01 -28.71 -3.92
C VAL A 637 64.82 -29.21 -2.72
N ARG A 638 64.15 -29.38 -1.58
CA ARG A 638 64.77 -29.71 -0.30
C ARG A 638 64.36 -31.08 0.21
N ASP A 639 65.31 -31.75 0.85
CA ASP A 639 65.10 -33.01 1.59
C ASP A 639 64.43 -34.13 0.79
N ALA A 640 64.65 -34.16 -0.53
CA ALA A 640 64.07 -35.19 -1.39
C ALA A 640 64.60 -36.60 -1.04
N PRO A 641 63.79 -37.67 -1.25
CA PRO A 641 64.25 -39.04 -1.05
C PRO A 641 65.49 -39.36 -1.90
N PRO A 642 66.43 -40.20 -1.42
CA PRO A 642 67.58 -40.61 -2.21
C PRO A 642 67.18 -41.20 -3.56
N GLY A 643 67.78 -40.69 -4.64
CA GLY A 643 67.48 -41.09 -6.01
C GLY A 643 66.28 -40.40 -6.67
N PHE A 644 65.50 -39.58 -5.94
CA PHE A 644 64.35 -38.87 -6.52
C PHE A 644 64.75 -37.90 -7.64
N VAL A 645 65.75 -37.05 -7.39
CA VAL A 645 66.17 -36.02 -8.36
C VAL A 645 66.79 -36.65 -9.61
N GLU A 646 67.60 -37.70 -9.44
CA GLU A 646 68.19 -38.45 -10.56
C GLU A 646 67.11 -39.09 -11.43
N TRP A 647 66.18 -39.82 -10.80
CA TRP A 647 65.03 -40.41 -11.46
C TRP A 647 64.19 -39.36 -12.20
N ALA A 648 63.87 -38.23 -11.55
CA ALA A 648 63.03 -37.21 -12.17
C ALA A 648 63.72 -36.55 -13.38
N CYS A 649 65.04 -36.32 -13.30
CA CYS A 649 65.82 -35.82 -14.44
C CYS A 649 65.86 -36.84 -15.61
N GLU A 650 65.97 -38.14 -15.35
CA GLU A 650 65.85 -39.18 -16.38
C GLU A 650 64.48 -39.19 -17.05
N HIS A 651 63.44 -38.75 -16.33
CA HIS A 651 62.05 -38.67 -16.80
C HIS A 651 61.69 -37.26 -17.29
N GLY A 652 62.69 -36.44 -17.63
CA GLY A 652 62.49 -35.16 -18.33
C GLY A 652 62.26 -33.94 -17.45
N ALA A 653 62.39 -34.04 -16.13
CA ALA A 653 62.37 -32.88 -15.24
C ALA A 653 63.58 -31.95 -15.48
N VAL A 654 63.43 -30.67 -15.16
CA VAL A 654 64.45 -29.64 -15.38
C VAL A 654 64.79 -28.90 -14.08
N ALA A 655 65.94 -28.21 -14.06
CA ALA A 655 66.33 -27.33 -12.97
C ALA A 655 66.65 -25.94 -13.51
N LYS A 656 65.68 -25.01 -13.47
CA LYS A 656 65.78 -23.67 -14.10
C LYS A 656 65.49 -22.55 -13.10
N THR A 657 66.25 -21.46 -13.17
CA THR A 657 66.01 -20.21 -12.39
C THR A 657 64.66 -19.58 -12.72
N ASP A 658 64.19 -18.62 -11.91
CA ASP A 658 62.98 -17.81 -12.19
C ASP A 658 62.99 -17.14 -13.56
N ARG A 659 64.16 -16.73 -14.06
CA ARG A 659 64.28 -16.12 -15.39
C ARG A 659 64.21 -17.17 -16.49
N GLU A 660 64.96 -18.26 -16.36
CA GLU A 660 65.01 -19.35 -17.34
C GLU A 660 63.69 -20.13 -17.41
N TRP A 661 63.02 -20.29 -16.27
CA TRP A 661 61.73 -20.99 -16.19
C TRP A 661 60.63 -20.23 -16.92
N ARG A 662 60.56 -18.90 -16.78
CA ARG A 662 59.57 -18.10 -17.52
C ARG A 662 59.75 -18.21 -19.04
N VAL A 663 61.00 -18.26 -19.52
CA VAL A 663 61.31 -18.48 -20.93
C VAL A 663 60.97 -19.90 -21.35
N TYR A 664 61.37 -20.90 -20.55
CA TYR A 664 61.09 -22.31 -20.81
C TYR A 664 59.60 -22.61 -20.88
N VAL A 665 58.80 -22.09 -19.94
CA VAL A 665 57.34 -22.24 -19.94
C VAL A 665 56.76 -21.61 -21.21
N HIS A 666 57.18 -20.39 -21.57
CA HIS A 666 56.73 -19.70 -22.78
C HIS A 666 57.06 -20.48 -24.07
N ASP A 667 58.27 -21.03 -24.18
CA ASP A 667 58.71 -21.77 -25.36
C ASP A 667 58.06 -23.17 -25.42
N TYR A 668 57.94 -23.85 -24.27
CA TYR A 668 57.28 -25.14 -24.15
C TYR A 668 55.80 -25.05 -24.56
N TYR A 669 55.07 -24.02 -24.10
CA TYR A 669 53.68 -23.77 -24.55
C TYR A 669 53.58 -23.55 -26.05
N ARG A 670 54.55 -22.86 -26.66
CA ARG A 670 54.57 -22.59 -28.09
C ARG A 670 54.80 -23.85 -28.92
N GLU A 671 55.62 -24.77 -28.41
CA GLU A 671 55.88 -26.08 -29.02
C GLU A 671 54.71 -27.06 -28.81
N THR A 672 54.03 -27.01 -27.66
CA THR A 672 52.81 -27.83 -27.41
C THR A 672 51.58 -27.31 -28.16
N GLU A 673 51.36 -25.99 -28.26
CA GLU A 673 50.30 -25.41 -29.13
C GLU A 673 50.53 -25.73 -30.61
N ALA A 674 51.79 -25.83 -31.06
CA ALA A 674 52.09 -26.24 -32.43
C ALA A 674 51.88 -27.75 -32.69
N ALA A 675 51.82 -28.56 -31.62
CA ALA A 675 51.59 -30.01 -31.69
C ALA A 675 50.10 -30.39 -31.53
N LEU A 676 49.26 -29.50 -30.99
CA LEU A 676 47.82 -29.71 -30.79
C LEU A 676 47.03 -29.10 -31.94
N SER A 677 46.20 -29.91 -32.61
CA SER A 677 45.27 -29.40 -33.64
C SER A 677 44.13 -28.61 -32.96
N PRO A 678 43.49 -27.62 -33.62
CA PRO A 678 42.59 -26.65 -32.98
C PRO A 678 41.30 -27.20 -32.34
N GLU A 679 41.09 -28.52 -32.31
CA GLU A 679 39.86 -29.17 -31.83
C GLU A 679 40.00 -29.95 -30.50
N GLU A 680 41.19 -30.02 -29.90
CA GLU A 680 41.42 -30.58 -28.55
C GLU A 680 41.70 -29.48 -27.52
#